data_AF-A0A7S4QJF7-F1
#
_entry.id   AF-A0A7S4QJF7-F1
#
_cell.length_a   1.000
_cell.length_b   1.000
_cell.length_c   1.000
_cell.angle_alpha   90.00
_cell.angle_beta   90.00
_cell.angle_gamma   90.00
#
_symmetry.space_group_name_H-M   'P 1'
#
loop_
_entity.id
_entity.type
_entity.pdbx_description
1 polymer ?
#
loop_
_entity_poly.entity_id
_entity_poly.type
_entity_poly.pdbx_seq_one_letter_code
_entity_poly.pdbx_strand_id
1 'polypeptide(L)'
;HVPGTPLSAFSNPVAMESLCAIVAANSVACGPEEISHLVMDWIVPSFDSLPPFAVVAVTMHLAIECLGKGAPAGTAKELRKLSQDVLGKVLAPILADAVRESDAEGEGTINRNHRLAALTLRSLDRWCAATELGIVQLKRICSGCNVNIIDVISDSLYSQAEIVVDALAELFETLLKRNSKDDLVLEGIKLASSMIGAHNSSNHSVLSSTEEMMKQEEIERETILAELVSAVGMQRFRFTGRQSHGDTAVCRCLARIAASITVATQTSLRSGSLQGSADGLIDLLFKAASHPSMHVCGIVIEVLPLLIGPESDLSIRLLPALQSKAIVPFSLVGLSQSGGSQEDCGVDFHEFENFREHILSEALVACYRSSRVYFLRSCASAIEEFCNADHTPHIPYQLEAALFCVGAVAMDASKRALLANASPAAQAAAAKASSFRRGENQSLDIAEDSKRHSEQLARCTESLAKNPSSVTSNPFALAQMCRFIGKYANWYSKAQTPALLDKAAELSLSSFNLAFSSFLDETSSSFIQEMSISPFAEAATALRNILSRCPAHFAKPQALSVLGSGWERLYSNEGSNERINIEDREAICSGICRVLAALPPDQWATSLSALARPTIECLEIVTKKADDSLAATKKATCSSDDFGTLMSVLTRMANEIRLLCTITRSFNLATMKQRDAMASGSKTSTDSVKDPENPLFGMFRRIWPCMSHIAQKFSSYEKITNVLGDFLTDAVSIKGNDGSAMSLLKELSDMSITIMGVAANGDEISAVVPMLGFVREAVDIYGHLADSDVADKASGVTSTTPTASEARQIVEQLLSLGFGALQFSINKANNAGREQGRGQEPTESGPEQQTRVQNRSPDALSGMFSLLTICVERCAILLIQLPSNPGNDREGEGLFTLSVETAASCIHEKEVDVARSSMIFLKTVIDLKGSLSQDTTGSESNVTRARLIIPVMDSAIQRVREDVFMCLITGACGVFPREVLDPAASVLFSLLRILSAEDAEALSAAALNQKQFLLGQEAQLVVLTVLGRCSKGTVAPSVLMDCFADLWQMHQGDDAGAIAGGDVIMDFARKYGA
;
A
#
# COMPACT_ATOMS: atom_id res chain seq x y z
N HIS A 1 -60.25 0.38 -14.78
CA HIS A 1 -60.14 -1.08 -14.52
C HIS A 1 -61.49 -1.62 -14.08
N VAL A 2 -62.01 -2.62 -14.78
CA VAL A 2 -63.13 -3.43 -14.27
C VAL A 2 -62.51 -4.48 -13.33
N PRO A 3 -62.91 -4.58 -12.06
CA PRO A 3 -62.41 -5.62 -11.18
C PRO A 3 -62.92 -6.98 -11.67
N GLY A 4 -62.02 -7.89 -12.07
CA GLY A 4 -62.37 -9.30 -12.35
C GLY A 4 -61.90 -9.90 -13.68
N THR A 5 -61.29 -9.13 -14.60
CA THR A 5 -60.67 -9.74 -15.79
C THR A 5 -59.29 -10.29 -15.45
N PRO A 6 -59.00 -11.58 -15.70
CA PRO A 6 -57.67 -12.16 -15.47
C PRO A 6 -56.64 -11.42 -16.33
N LEU A 7 -55.65 -10.81 -15.68
CA LEU A 7 -54.49 -10.23 -16.34
C LEU A 7 -53.75 -11.35 -17.08
N SER A 8 -53.59 -11.22 -18.39
CA SER A 8 -52.79 -12.14 -19.21
C SER A 8 -51.39 -12.28 -18.60
N ALA A 9 -50.78 -13.47 -18.63
CA ALA A 9 -49.39 -13.64 -18.20
C ALA A 9 -48.43 -12.70 -18.95
N PHE A 10 -48.75 -12.34 -20.20
CA PHE A 10 -48.00 -11.37 -21.01
C PHE A 10 -48.20 -9.89 -20.59
N SER A 11 -49.14 -9.61 -19.69
CA SER A 11 -49.30 -8.29 -19.08
C SER A 11 -48.47 -8.12 -17.79
N ASN A 12 -47.85 -9.20 -17.30
CA ASN A 12 -46.91 -9.14 -16.18
C ASN A 12 -45.52 -8.73 -16.70
N PRO A 13 -44.96 -7.58 -16.27
CA PRO A 13 -43.66 -7.10 -16.72
C PRO A 13 -42.52 -8.10 -16.48
N VAL A 14 -42.51 -8.79 -15.34
CA VAL A 14 -41.45 -9.74 -14.97
C VAL A 14 -41.46 -10.97 -15.88
N ALA A 15 -42.66 -11.48 -16.19
CA ALA A 15 -42.82 -12.62 -17.08
C ALA A 15 -42.39 -12.26 -18.52
N MET A 16 -42.73 -11.04 -18.96
CA MET A 16 -42.32 -10.55 -20.28
C MET A 16 -40.82 -10.34 -20.37
N GLU A 17 -40.21 -9.70 -19.36
CA GLU A 17 -38.76 -9.47 -19.30
C GLU A 17 -37.99 -10.80 -19.31
N SER A 18 -38.44 -11.80 -18.55
CA SER A 18 -37.85 -13.16 -18.55
C SER A 18 -37.94 -13.83 -19.92
N LEU A 19 -39.07 -13.69 -20.63
CA LEU A 19 -39.22 -14.21 -21.99
C LEU A 19 -38.28 -13.50 -22.97
N CYS A 20 -38.20 -12.17 -22.90
CA CYS A 20 -37.28 -11.37 -23.71
C CYS A 20 -35.82 -11.75 -23.48
N ALA A 21 -35.43 -12.03 -22.23
CA ALA A 21 -34.09 -12.53 -21.89
C ALA A 21 -33.78 -13.86 -22.58
N ILE A 22 -34.70 -14.83 -22.56
CA ILE A 22 -34.53 -16.12 -23.22
C ILE A 22 -34.40 -15.96 -24.73
N VAL A 23 -35.23 -15.11 -25.33
CA VAL A 23 -35.18 -14.84 -26.79
C VAL A 23 -33.85 -14.21 -27.17
N ALA A 24 -33.39 -13.22 -26.40
CA ALA A 24 -32.10 -12.56 -26.63
C ALA A 24 -30.93 -13.53 -26.47
N ALA A 25 -30.89 -14.31 -25.40
CA ALA A 25 -29.83 -15.30 -25.15
C ALA A 25 -29.75 -16.34 -26.27
N ASN A 26 -30.89 -16.84 -26.74
CA ASN A 26 -30.92 -17.78 -27.88
C ASN A 26 -30.39 -17.13 -29.16
N SER A 27 -30.79 -15.89 -29.46
CA SER A 27 -30.32 -15.16 -30.64
C SER A 27 -28.80 -14.92 -30.59
N VAL A 28 -28.27 -14.48 -29.44
CA VAL A 28 -26.83 -14.27 -29.27
C VAL A 28 -26.05 -15.59 -29.36
N ALA A 29 -26.55 -16.67 -28.75
CA ALA A 29 -25.93 -17.99 -28.80
C ALA A 29 -25.87 -18.57 -30.23
N CYS A 30 -26.83 -18.24 -31.08
CA CYS A 30 -26.86 -18.63 -32.49
C CYS A 30 -25.89 -17.82 -33.39
N GLY A 31 -25.32 -16.72 -32.89
CA GLY A 31 -24.31 -15.92 -33.58
C GLY A 31 -24.84 -14.61 -34.18
N PRO A 32 -23.95 -13.81 -34.81
CA PRO A 32 -24.27 -12.44 -35.23
C PRO A 32 -25.41 -12.35 -36.26
N GLU A 33 -25.52 -13.31 -37.18
CA GLU A 33 -26.57 -13.29 -38.22
C GLU A 33 -27.98 -13.38 -37.60
N GLU A 34 -28.15 -14.21 -36.56
CA GLU A 34 -29.44 -14.38 -35.90
C GLU A 34 -29.82 -13.14 -35.07
N ILE A 35 -28.83 -12.40 -34.54
CA ILE A 35 -29.08 -11.10 -33.93
C ILE A 35 -29.60 -10.12 -34.97
N SER A 36 -28.97 -10.09 -36.14
CA SER A 36 -29.39 -9.23 -37.27
C SER A 36 -30.81 -9.57 -37.71
N HIS A 37 -31.14 -10.85 -37.86
CA HIS A 37 -32.48 -11.34 -38.22
C HIS A 37 -33.53 -10.95 -37.16
N LEU A 38 -33.27 -11.20 -35.87
CA LEU A 38 -34.17 -10.82 -34.79
C LEU A 38 -34.41 -9.30 -34.76
N VAL A 39 -33.37 -8.50 -34.95
CA VAL A 39 -33.51 -7.03 -34.92
C VAL A 39 -34.21 -6.50 -36.17
N MET A 40 -33.73 -6.85 -37.36
CA MET A 40 -34.16 -6.24 -38.61
C MET A 40 -35.48 -6.79 -39.14
N ASP A 41 -35.79 -8.06 -38.89
CA ASP A 41 -37.00 -8.68 -39.42
C ASP A 41 -38.16 -8.70 -38.40
N TRP A 42 -37.84 -8.65 -37.11
CA TRP A 42 -38.86 -8.71 -36.06
C TRP A 42 -39.00 -7.41 -35.27
N ILE A 43 -37.93 -6.95 -34.62
CA ILE A 43 -38.02 -5.80 -33.69
C ILE A 43 -38.31 -4.50 -34.45
N VAL A 44 -37.48 -4.13 -35.41
CA VAL A 44 -37.57 -2.85 -36.13
C VAL A 44 -38.87 -2.70 -36.93
N PRO A 45 -39.38 -3.72 -37.66
CA PRO A 45 -40.64 -3.59 -38.39
C PRO A 45 -41.88 -3.61 -37.50
N SER A 46 -41.78 -4.21 -36.31
CA SER A 46 -42.95 -4.48 -35.46
C SER A 46 -43.05 -3.57 -34.23
N PHE A 47 -42.13 -2.63 -34.01
CA PHE A 47 -42.05 -1.87 -32.76
C PHE A 47 -43.33 -1.07 -32.45
N ASP A 48 -44.05 -0.58 -33.46
CA ASP A 48 -45.35 0.11 -33.30
C ASP A 48 -46.50 -0.85 -32.91
N SER A 49 -46.37 -2.14 -33.23
CA SER A 49 -47.40 -3.17 -33.02
C SER A 49 -47.18 -3.99 -31.75
N LEU A 50 -45.93 -4.05 -31.27
CA LEU A 50 -45.55 -4.78 -30.07
C LEU A 50 -45.70 -3.88 -28.83
N PRO A 51 -45.94 -4.47 -27.64
CA PRO A 51 -45.89 -3.71 -26.40
C PRO A 51 -44.50 -3.05 -26.23
N PRO A 52 -44.41 -1.72 -26.04
CA PRO A 52 -43.12 -1.03 -25.96
C PRO A 52 -42.18 -1.61 -24.89
N PHE A 53 -42.74 -2.06 -23.76
CA PHE A 53 -41.99 -2.73 -22.71
C PHE A 53 -41.26 -3.99 -23.21
N ALA A 54 -41.91 -4.82 -24.02
CA ALA A 54 -41.31 -6.05 -24.54
C ALA A 54 -40.19 -5.75 -25.55
N VAL A 55 -40.41 -4.74 -26.41
CA VAL A 55 -39.42 -4.26 -27.38
C VAL A 55 -38.15 -3.79 -26.67
N VAL A 56 -38.30 -2.95 -25.64
CA VAL A 56 -37.18 -2.41 -24.88
C VAL A 56 -36.48 -3.51 -24.05
N ALA A 57 -37.24 -4.43 -23.46
CA ALA A 57 -36.65 -5.53 -22.69
C ALA A 57 -35.79 -6.44 -23.56
N VAL A 58 -36.25 -6.82 -24.77
CA VAL A 58 -35.46 -7.69 -25.66
C VAL A 58 -34.20 -6.99 -26.17
N THR A 59 -34.26 -5.69 -26.48
CA THR A 59 -33.06 -4.93 -26.89
C THR A 59 -32.06 -4.79 -25.75
N MET A 60 -32.53 -4.57 -24.52
CA MET A 60 -31.66 -4.53 -23.33
C MET A 60 -30.94 -5.85 -23.13
N HIS A 61 -31.67 -6.97 -23.18
CA HIS A 61 -31.08 -8.30 -22.98
C HIS A 61 -30.14 -8.70 -24.11
N LEU A 62 -30.42 -8.34 -25.37
CA LEU A 62 -29.47 -8.56 -26.46
C LEU A 62 -28.12 -7.89 -26.16
N ALA A 63 -28.14 -6.65 -25.68
CA ALA A 63 -26.92 -5.95 -25.32
C ALA A 63 -26.20 -6.57 -24.10
N ILE A 64 -26.94 -7.01 -23.07
CA ILE A 64 -26.36 -7.68 -21.89
C ILE A 64 -25.68 -8.99 -22.29
N GLU A 65 -26.34 -9.83 -23.09
CA GLU A 65 -25.80 -11.12 -23.53
C GLU A 65 -24.53 -10.93 -24.39
N CYS A 66 -24.48 -9.89 -25.22
CA CYS A 66 -23.28 -9.56 -25.99
C CYS A 66 -22.11 -9.02 -25.16
N LEU A 67 -22.34 -8.53 -23.94
CA LEU A 67 -21.28 -8.20 -22.98
C LEU A 67 -20.74 -9.44 -22.25
N GLY A 68 -21.46 -10.56 -22.33
CA GLY A 68 -21.08 -11.80 -21.65
C GLY A 68 -19.88 -12.49 -22.30
N LYS A 69 -19.08 -13.18 -21.48
CA LYS A 69 -17.91 -13.97 -21.92
C LYS A 69 -18.27 -15.11 -22.90
N GLY A 70 -19.54 -15.51 -22.97
CA GLY A 70 -20.03 -16.58 -23.83
C GLY A 70 -20.52 -16.11 -25.20
N ALA A 71 -20.48 -14.80 -25.51
CA ALA A 71 -20.97 -14.29 -26.79
C ALA A 71 -20.08 -14.74 -27.96
N PRO A 72 -20.65 -15.30 -29.05
CA PRO A 72 -19.88 -15.65 -30.24
C PRO A 72 -19.09 -14.47 -30.83
N ALA A 73 -17.95 -14.77 -31.45
CA ALA A 73 -17.11 -13.75 -32.07
C ALA A 73 -17.88 -12.97 -33.14
N GLY A 74 -17.71 -11.64 -33.14
CA GLY A 74 -18.37 -10.74 -34.10
C GLY A 74 -19.76 -10.22 -33.69
N THR A 75 -20.35 -10.73 -32.61
CA THR A 75 -21.64 -10.24 -32.08
C THR A 75 -21.62 -8.75 -31.73
N ALA A 76 -20.60 -8.28 -31.00
CA ALA A 76 -20.43 -6.85 -30.69
C ALA A 76 -20.31 -5.97 -31.95
N LYS A 77 -19.62 -6.47 -32.98
CA LYS A 77 -19.51 -5.79 -34.28
C LYS A 77 -20.87 -5.70 -34.98
N GLU A 78 -21.68 -6.75 -34.89
CA GLU A 78 -23.03 -6.75 -35.46
C GLU A 78 -23.96 -5.79 -34.71
N LEU A 79 -23.96 -5.79 -33.37
CA LEU A 79 -24.73 -4.80 -32.58
C LEU A 79 -24.34 -3.37 -32.95
N ARG A 80 -23.05 -3.11 -33.18
CA ARG A 80 -22.58 -1.80 -33.62
C ARG A 80 -23.18 -1.40 -34.97
N LYS A 81 -23.31 -2.33 -35.93
CA LYS A 81 -24.00 -2.04 -37.22
C LYS A 81 -25.47 -1.73 -37.03
N LEU A 82 -26.14 -2.46 -36.14
CA LEU A 82 -27.58 -2.32 -35.85
C LEU A 82 -27.91 -1.09 -34.99
N SER A 83 -26.91 -0.34 -34.53
CA SER A 83 -27.10 0.77 -33.58
C SER A 83 -27.95 1.90 -34.17
N GLN A 84 -27.85 2.17 -35.47
CA GLN A 84 -28.68 3.21 -36.10
C GLN A 84 -30.17 2.85 -36.07
N ASP A 85 -30.49 1.58 -36.34
CA ASP A 85 -31.86 1.11 -36.37
C ASP A 85 -32.44 0.97 -34.95
N VAL A 86 -31.68 0.38 -34.02
CA VAL A 86 -32.16 0.15 -32.66
C VAL A 86 -32.19 1.43 -31.82
N LEU A 87 -31.08 2.18 -31.75
CA LEU A 87 -31.03 3.39 -30.92
C LEU A 87 -31.90 4.50 -31.53
N GLY A 88 -31.77 4.73 -32.84
CA GLY A 88 -32.42 5.84 -33.53
C GLY A 88 -33.91 5.63 -33.81
N LYS A 89 -34.30 4.45 -34.33
CA LYS A 89 -35.69 4.21 -34.77
C LYS A 89 -36.57 3.57 -33.71
N VAL A 90 -35.99 2.87 -32.72
CA VAL A 90 -36.77 2.13 -31.71
C VAL A 90 -36.66 2.79 -30.34
N LEU A 91 -35.46 2.83 -29.74
CA LEU A 91 -35.31 3.24 -28.34
C LEU A 91 -35.51 4.74 -28.11
N ALA A 92 -34.96 5.61 -28.98
CA ALA A 92 -35.09 7.05 -28.82
C ALA A 92 -36.55 7.54 -28.91
N PRO A 93 -37.39 7.10 -29.89
CA PRO A 93 -38.80 7.47 -29.93
C PRO A 93 -39.59 6.95 -28.72
N ILE A 94 -39.39 5.68 -28.31
CA ILE A 94 -40.07 5.11 -27.15
C ILE A 94 -39.72 5.89 -25.87
N LEU A 95 -38.46 6.30 -25.71
CA LEU A 95 -38.06 7.13 -24.57
C LEU A 95 -38.75 8.49 -24.60
N ALA A 96 -38.74 9.17 -25.75
CA ALA A 96 -39.36 10.48 -25.91
C ALA A 96 -40.86 10.46 -25.56
N ASP A 97 -41.58 9.45 -26.04
CA ASP A 97 -43.00 9.28 -25.73
C ASP A 97 -43.22 8.95 -24.25
N ALA A 98 -42.43 8.01 -23.69
CA ALA A 98 -42.57 7.61 -22.28
C ALA A 98 -42.29 8.77 -21.31
N VAL A 99 -41.30 9.62 -21.60
CA VAL A 99 -40.97 10.80 -20.79
C VAL A 99 -42.09 11.84 -20.90
N ARG A 100 -42.52 12.18 -22.12
CA ARG A 100 -43.59 13.17 -22.36
C ARG A 100 -44.91 12.76 -21.71
N GLU A 101 -45.27 11.48 -21.78
CA GLU A 101 -46.51 10.98 -21.17
C GLU A 101 -46.40 10.80 -19.66
N SER A 102 -45.19 10.74 -19.08
CA SER A 102 -45.01 10.62 -17.63
C SER A 102 -45.38 11.90 -16.88
N ASP A 103 -45.36 13.05 -17.56
CA ASP A 103 -45.79 14.34 -17.02
C ASP A 103 -47.32 14.54 -17.07
N ALA A 104 -48.06 13.70 -17.78
CA ALA A 104 -49.52 13.81 -17.91
C ALA A 104 -50.22 13.24 -16.66
N GLU A 105 -50.92 14.11 -15.92
CA GLU A 105 -51.54 13.83 -14.61
C GLU A 105 -52.58 12.68 -14.65
N GLY A 106 -52.20 11.49 -14.18
CA GLY A 106 -53.10 10.36 -13.94
C GLY A 106 -52.48 9.31 -13.00
N GLU A 107 -52.94 9.22 -11.74
CA GLU A 107 -52.33 8.43 -10.65
C GLU A 107 -52.02 6.95 -10.99
N GLY A 108 -52.78 6.32 -11.89
CA GLY A 108 -52.58 4.91 -12.28
C GLY A 108 -51.63 4.69 -13.47
N THR A 109 -51.51 5.66 -14.38
CA THR A 109 -50.68 5.57 -15.60
C THR A 109 -49.25 6.03 -15.36
N ILE A 110 -49.05 6.94 -14.39
CA ILE A 110 -47.74 7.51 -14.02
C ILE A 110 -46.69 6.42 -13.74
N ASN A 111 -47.05 5.36 -13.00
CA ASN A 111 -46.08 4.30 -12.65
C ASN A 111 -45.64 3.46 -13.87
N ARG A 112 -46.51 3.27 -14.87
CA ARG A 112 -46.18 2.47 -16.06
C ARG A 112 -45.20 3.20 -16.98
N ASN A 113 -45.42 4.49 -17.21
CA ASN A 113 -44.59 5.28 -18.10
C ASN A 113 -43.21 5.56 -17.50
N HIS A 114 -43.11 5.80 -16.18
CA HIS A 114 -41.81 5.87 -15.51
C HIS A 114 -41.02 4.56 -15.58
N ARG A 115 -41.66 3.40 -15.41
CA ARG A 115 -41.00 2.09 -15.57
C ARG A 115 -40.51 1.87 -17.00
N LEU A 116 -41.33 2.24 -17.99
CA LEU A 116 -40.93 2.16 -19.39
C LEU A 116 -39.74 3.07 -19.68
N ALA A 117 -39.79 4.34 -19.27
CA ALA A 117 -38.68 5.28 -19.44
C ALA A 117 -37.38 4.78 -18.77
N ALA A 118 -37.46 4.28 -17.53
CA ALA A 118 -36.32 3.72 -16.82
C ALA A 118 -35.73 2.50 -17.54
N LEU A 119 -36.57 1.57 -18.01
CA LEU A 119 -36.13 0.41 -18.77
C LEU A 119 -35.49 0.83 -20.11
N THR A 120 -36.04 1.85 -20.78
CA THR A 120 -35.47 2.36 -22.04
C THR A 120 -34.12 3.01 -21.83
N LEU A 121 -33.94 3.79 -20.76
CA LEU A 121 -32.64 4.34 -20.37
C LEU A 121 -31.61 3.23 -20.07
N ARG A 122 -32.01 2.18 -19.35
CA ARG A 122 -31.15 1.01 -19.12
C ARG A 122 -30.83 0.25 -20.40
N SER A 123 -31.79 0.12 -21.32
CA SER A 123 -31.52 -0.47 -22.64
C SER A 123 -30.53 0.36 -23.44
N LEU A 124 -30.63 1.69 -23.42
CA LEU A 124 -29.65 2.59 -24.05
C LEU A 124 -28.27 2.44 -23.41
N ASP A 125 -28.20 2.39 -22.08
CA ASP A 125 -26.97 2.19 -21.32
C ASP A 125 -26.27 0.88 -21.73
N ARG A 126 -26.97 -0.25 -21.64
CA ARG A 126 -26.41 -1.56 -21.98
C ARG A 126 -26.03 -1.66 -23.46
N TRP A 127 -26.82 -1.07 -24.35
CA TRP A 127 -26.49 -1.06 -25.77
C TRP A 127 -25.24 -0.24 -26.07
N CYS A 128 -25.15 0.97 -25.51
CA CYS A 128 -23.93 1.78 -25.61
C CYS A 128 -22.76 1.01 -25.02
N ALA A 129 -22.91 0.40 -23.84
CA ALA A 129 -21.91 -0.48 -23.21
C ALA A 129 -21.43 -1.59 -24.17
N ALA A 130 -22.32 -2.36 -24.78
CA ALA A 130 -21.97 -3.45 -25.70
C ALA A 130 -21.28 -2.98 -27.00
N THR A 131 -21.58 -1.76 -27.45
CA THR A 131 -21.14 -1.23 -28.76
C THR A 131 -20.03 -0.19 -28.67
N GLU A 132 -19.57 0.13 -27.46
CA GLU A 132 -18.58 1.18 -27.17
C GLU A 132 -18.98 2.59 -27.65
N LEU A 133 -20.28 2.87 -27.81
CA LEU A 133 -20.72 4.18 -28.30
C LEU A 133 -20.59 5.27 -27.23
N GLY A 134 -20.07 6.43 -27.64
CA GLY A 134 -20.01 7.65 -26.82
C GLY A 134 -21.24 8.56 -27.02
N ILE A 135 -21.36 9.59 -26.16
CA ILE A 135 -22.50 10.52 -26.19
C ILE A 135 -22.67 11.29 -27.51
N VAL A 136 -21.55 11.65 -28.17
CA VAL A 136 -21.59 12.35 -29.47
C VAL A 136 -22.19 11.45 -30.55
N GLN A 137 -21.75 10.19 -30.60
CA GLN A 137 -22.24 9.21 -31.55
C GLN A 137 -23.71 8.88 -31.31
N LEU A 138 -24.12 8.73 -30.04
CA LEU A 138 -25.52 8.55 -29.67
C LEU A 138 -26.39 9.71 -30.18
N LYS A 139 -25.93 10.96 -30.01
CA LYS A 139 -26.63 12.15 -30.53
C LYS A 139 -26.77 12.11 -32.05
N ARG A 140 -25.68 11.83 -32.78
CA ARG A 140 -25.70 11.76 -34.25
C ARG A 140 -26.66 10.67 -34.76
N ILE A 141 -26.62 9.49 -34.15
CA ILE A 141 -27.50 8.36 -34.51
C ILE A 141 -28.98 8.76 -34.34
N CYS A 142 -29.35 9.34 -33.19
CA CYS A 142 -30.75 9.68 -32.91
C CYS A 142 -31.24 10.89 -33.72
N SER A 143 -30.35 11.84 -34.02
CA SER A 143 -30.67 13.01 -34.85
C SER A 143 -31.08 12.61 -36.27
N GLY A 144 -30.54 11.50 -36.81
CA GLY A 144 -30.96 10.94 -38.09
C GLY A 144 -32.43 10.48 -38.13
N CYS A 145 -33.07 10.31 -36.97
CA CYS A 145 -34.47 9.91 -36.82
C CYS A 145 -35.37 11.05 -36.27
N ASN A 146 -34.91 12.31 -36.33
CA ASN A 146 -35.61 13.49 -35.80
C ASN A 146 -35.88 13.48 -34.29
N VAL A 147 -35.14 12.69 -33.50
CA VAL A 147 -35.21 12.72 -32.03
C VAL A 147 -33.95 13.38 -31.49
N ASN A 148 -34.08 14.55 -30.86
CA ASN A 148 -32.97 15.13 -30.11
C ASN A 148 -32.85 14.41 -28.76
N ILE A 149 -32.02 13.36 -28.74
CA ILE A 149 -31.86 12.53 -27.55
C ILE A 149 -31.32 13.30 -26.34
N ILE A 150 -30.56 14.39 -26.55
CA ILE A 150 -30.04 15.21 -25.45
C ILE A 150 -31.15 16.00 -24.76
N ASP A 151 -32.13 16.51 -25.52
CA ASP A 151 -33.34 17.15 -24.96
C ASP A 151 -34.13 16.13 -24.14
N VAL A 152 -34.37 14.92 -24.70
CA VAL A 152 -35.13 13.86 -24.02
C VAL A 152 -34.44 13.38 -22.73
N ILE A 153 -33.11 13.24 -22.76
CA ILE A 153 -32.28 12.96 -21.57
C ILE A 153 -32.41 14.09 -20.54
N SER A 154 -32.40 15.34 -21.00
CA SER A 154 -32.55 16.51 -20.13
C SER A 154 -33.95 16.61 -19.51
N ASP A 155 -35.00 16.28 -20.26
CA ASP A 155 -36.38 16.19 -19.79
C ASP A 155 -36.54 15.08 -18.75
N SER A 156 -35.87 13.94 -18.96
CA SER A 156 -35.85 12.82 -18.02
C SER A 156 -35.27 13.19 -16.65
N LEU A 157 -34.36 14.17 -16.55
CA LEU A 157 -33.85 14.70 -15.28
C LEU A 157 -34.95 15.31 -14.41
N TYR A 158 -36.06 15.75 -15.02
CA TYR A 158 -37.20 16.33 -14.33
C TYR A 158 -38.23 15.29 -13.86
N SER A 159 -38.00 14.00 -14.12
CA SER A 159 -38.83 12.92 -13.59
C SER A 159 -38.87 12.94 -12.06
N GLN A 160 -40.04 12.66 -11.49
CA GLN A 160 -40.18 12.53 -10.04
C GLN A 160 -39.90 11.10 -9.54
N ALA A 161 -39.77 10.12 -10.44
CA ALA A 161 -39.58 8.73 -10.08
C ALA A 161 -38.10 8.36 -9.93
N GLU A 162 -37.74 7.83 -8.76
CA GLU A 162 -36.38 7.36 -8.43
C GLU A 162 -35.79 6.44 -9.50
N ILE A 163 -36.56 5.45 -9.97
CA ILE A 163 -36.11 4.47 -10.97
C ILE A 163 -35.66 5.10 -12.30
N VAL A 164 -36.23 6.26 -12.68
CA VAL A 164 -35.85 6.96 -13.92
C VAL A 164 -34.54 7.70 -13.70
N VAL A 165 -34.39 8.41 -12.58
CA VAL A 165 -33.18 9.17 -12.27
C VAL A 165 -31.99 8.24 -12.00
N ASP A 166 -32.23 7.08 -11.40
CA ASP A 166 -31.21 6.03 -11.21
C ASP A 166 -30.74 5.45 -12.54
N ALA A 167 -31.66 5.05 -13.42
CA ALA A 167 -31.32 4.58 -14.78
C ALA A 167 -30.58 5.64 -15.60
N LEU A 168 -30.93 6.91 -15.41
CA LEU A 168 -30.25 8.03 -16.04
C LEU A 168 -28.82 8.22 -15.51
N ALA A 169 -28.61 8.03 -14.20
CA ALA A 169 -27.28 8.07 -13.59
C ALA A 169 -26.36 6.97 -14.16
N GLU A 170 -26.87 5.74 -14.29
CA GLU A 170 -26.16 4.62 -14.94
C GLU A 170 -25.76 4.98 -16.38
N LEU A 171 -26.71 5.51 -17.17
CA LEU A 171 -26.45 5.93 -18.55
C LEU A 171 -25.35 7.00 -18.63
N PHE A 172 -25.36 8.01 -17.77
CA PHE A 172 -24.31 9.04 -17.74
C PHE A 172 -22.94 8.48 -17.38
N GLU A 173 -22.86 7.57 -16.40
CA GLU A 173 -21.60 6.92 -16.02
C GLU A 173 -21.00 6.17 -17.21
N THR A 174 -21.80 5.43 -17.97
CA THR A 174 -21.34 4.72 -19.17
C THR A 174 -20.94 5.67 -20.30
N LEU A 175 -21.80 6.63 -20.65
CA LEU A 175 -21.58 7.53 -21.79
C LEU A 175 -20.41 8.49 -21.58
N LEU A 176 -20.19 8.94 -20.34
CA LEU A 176 -19.15 9.92 -20.03
C LEU A 176 -17.79 9.28 -19.73
N LYS A 177 -17.76 8.07 -19.15
CA LYS A 177 -16.50 7.35 -18.88
C LYS A 177 -15.70 7.06 -20.15
N ARG A 178 -16.38 6.81 -21.27
CA ARG A 178 -15.78 6.48 -22.58
C ARG A 178 -15.35 7.66 -23.43
N ASN A 179 -15.62 8.85 -22.96
CA ASN A 179 -15.14 10.07 -23.60
C ASN A 179 -13.89 10.56 -22.86
N SER A 180 -13.01 9.67 -22.40
CA SER A 180 -11.69 10.13 -21.95
C SER A 180 -10.88 10.61 -23.17
N LYS A 181 -9.89 11.49 -22.98
CA LYS A 181 -9.06 11.97 -24.10
C LYS A 181 -8.32 10.81 -24.78
N ASP A 182 -8.03 9.74 -24.05
CA ASP A 182 -7.31 8.58 -24.55
C ASP A 182 -8.17 7.75 -25.51
N ASP A 183 -9.49 7.68 -25.26
CA ASP A 183 -10.44 6.98 -26.12
C ASP A 183 -10.62 7.67 -27.49
N LEU A 184 -10.65 9.01 -27.50
CA LEU A 184 -10.75 9.81 -28.73
C LEU A 184 -9.53 9.63 -29.65
N VAL A 185 -8.34 9.48 -29.07
CA VAL A 185 -7.11 9.19 -29.84
C VAL A 185 -7.20 7.81 -30.47
N LEU A 186 -7.64 6.81 -29.71
CA LEU A 186 -7.79 5.43 -30.18
C LEU A 186 -8.83 5.34 -31.31
N GLU A 187 -9.93 6.06 -31.18
CA GLU A 187 -10.99 6.12 -32.19
C GLU A 187 -10.54 6.86 -33.45
N GLY A 188 -9.79 7.96 -33.31
CA GLY A 188 -9.14 8.65 -34.43
C GLY A 188 -8.20 7.72 -35.22
N ILE A 189 -7.47 6.84 -34.52
CA ILE A 189 -6.62 5.82 -35.14
C ILE A 189 -7.46 4.75 -35.86
N LYS A 190 -8.54 4.23 -35.24
CA LYS A 190 -9.45 3.26 -35.89
C LYS A 190 -10.08 3.83 -37.15
N LEU A 191 -10.50 5.09 -37.12
CA LEU A 191 -11.05 5.81 -38.28
C LEU A 191 -9.98 5.99 -39.37
N ALA A 192 -8.78 6.43 -39.01
CA ALA A 192 -7.65 6.54 -39.95
C ALA A 192 -7.38 5.21 -40.66
N SER A 193 -7.33 4.10 -39.89
CA SER A 193 -7.11 2.75 -40.42
C SER A 193 -8.23 2.30 -41.37
N SER A 194 -9.49 2.63 -41.06
CA SER A 194 -10.63 2.32 -41.95
C SER A 194 -10.60 3.11 -43.26
N MET A 195 -10.15 4.37 -43.22
CA MET A 195 -10.01 5.22 -44.40
C MET A 195 -8.83 4.80 -45.29
N ILE A 196 -7.72 4.38 -44.69
CA ILE A 196 -6.55 3.84 -45.40
C ILE A 196 -6.92 2.56 -46.16
N GLY A 197 -7.78 1.71 -45.60
CA GLY A 197 -8.27 0.50 -46.27
C GLY A 197 -9.23 0.78 -47.45
N ALA A 198 -9.88 1.94 -47.49
CA ALA A 198 -10.91 2.27 -48.49
C ALA A 198 -10.42 3.15 -49.65
N HIS A 199 -9.32 3.90 -49.49
CA HIS A 199 -8.85 4.85 -50.50
C HIS A 199 -7.38 4.64 -50.90
N ASN A 200 -7.16 3.97 -52.03
CA ASN A 200 -5.84 3.80 -52.66
C ASN A 200 -5.51 4.86 -53.74
N SER A 201 -6.26 5.98 -53.85
CA SER A 201 -6.18 6.82 -55.06
C SER A 201 -6.33 8.34 -54.91
N SER A 202 -6.20 8.95 -53.73
CA SER A 202 -6.20 10.42 -53.61
C SER A 202 -5.17 10.97 -52.62
N ASN A 203 -4.37 11.94 -53.06
CA ASN A 203 -3.26 12.58 -52.32
C ASN A 203 -3.70 13.52 -51.19
N HIS A 204 -4.90 13.38 -50.63
CA HIS A 204 -5.28 14.11 -49.41
C HIS A 204 -4.71 13.37 -48.20
N SER A 205 -3.99 14.10 -47.35
CA SER A 205 -3.43 13.58 -46.10
C SER A 205 -4.57 13.06 -45.19
N VAL A 206 -4.69 11.73 -45.04
CA VAL A 206 -5.67 11.09 -44.13
C VAL A 206 -5.55 11.63 -42.71
N LEU A 207 -4.33 12.01 -42.30
CA LEU A 207 -4.03 12.59 -41.00
C LEU A 207 -4.70 13.96 -40.80
N SER A 208 -4.73 14.84 -41.81
CA SER A 208 -5.39 16.15 -41.65
C SER A 208 -6.91 16.01 -41.55
N SER A 209 -7.49 15.07 -42.30
CA SER A 209 -8.94 14.80 -42.22
C SER A 209 -9.34 14.17 -40.89
N THR A 210 -8.50 13.29 -40.32
CA THR A 210 -8.76 12.71 -38.99
C THR A 210 -8.56 13.73 -37.88
N GLU A 211 -7.58 14.61 -37.98
CA GLU A 211 -7.40 15.72 -37.03
C GLU A 211 -8.60 16.68 -37.04
N GLU A 212 -9.12 17.04 -38.21
CA GLU A 212 -10.33 17.86 -38.33
C GLU A 212 -11.57 17.15 -37.77
N MET A 213 -11.74 15.85 -38.03
CA MET A 213 -12.85 15.07 -37.46
C MET A 213 -12.78 15.00 -35.93
N MET A 214 -11.60 14.73 -35.36
CA MET A 214 -11.41 14.71 -33.91
C MET A 214 -11.70 16.07 -33.28
N LYS A 215 -11.24 17.18 -33.90
CA LYS A 215 -11.58 18.54 -33.45
C LYS A 215 -13.08 18.80 -33.50
N GLN A 216 -13.75 18.39 -34.56
CA GLN A 216 -15.19 18.57 -34.69
C GLN A 216 -15.98 17.76 -33.65
N GLU A 217 -15.52 16.53 -33.36
CA GLU A 217 -16.09 15.69 -32.31
C GLU A 217 -15.84 16.25 -30.91
N GLU A 218 -14.67 16.83 -30.65
CA GLU A 218 -14.38 17.54 -29.40
C GLU A 218 -15.28 18.77 -29.23
N ILE A 219 -15.49 19.58 -30.28
CA ILE A 219 -16.40 20.74 -30.26
C ILE A 219 -17.85 20.29 -30.00
N GLU A 220 -18.31 19.25 -30.70
CA GLU A 220 -19.66 18.73 -30.53
C GLU A 220 -19.86 18.18 -29.11
N ARG A 221 -18.87 17.47 -28.59
CA ARG A 221 -18.85 16.99 -27.20
C ARG A 221 -18.93 18.14 -26.21
N GLU A 222 -18.10 19.18 -26.35
CA GLU A 222 -18.14 20.34 -25.45
C GLU A 222 -19.49 21.04 -25.48
N THR A 223 -20.13 21.10 -26.65
CA THR A 223 -21.48 21.64 -26.82
C THR A 223 -22.53 20.80 -26.07
N ILE A 224 -22.49 19.48 -26.22
CA ILE A 224 -23.39 18.56 -25.50
C ILE A 224 -23.18 18.67 -23.99
N LEU A 225 -21.91 18.69 -23.55
CA LEU A 225 -21.60 18.81 -22.13
C LEU A 225 -22.05 20.15 -21.54
N ALA A 226 -21.93 21.24 -22.28
CA ALA A 226 -22.42 22.55 -21.86
C ALA A 226 -23.95 22.57 -21.65
N GLU A 227 -24.69 21.93 -22.55
CA GLU A 227 -26.14 21.77 -22.46
C GLU A 227 -26.55 20.95 -21.21
N LEU A 228 -25.88 19.82 -20.99
CA LEU A 228 -26.10 18.95 -19.84
C LEU A 228 -25.73 19.63 -18.51
N VAL A 229 -24.64 20.41 -18.47
CA VAL A 229 -24.25 21.20 -17.31
C VAL A 229 -25.34 22.20 -16.94
N SER A 230 -25.97 22.84 -17.94
CA SER A 230 -27.11 23.74 -17.73
C SER A 230 -28.33 22.99 -17.19
N ALA A 231 -28.71 21.87 -17.82
CA ALA A 231 -29.86 21.07 -17.43
C ALA A 231 -29.74 20.51 -16.00
N VAL A 232 -28.57 19.95 -15.65
CA VAL A 232 -28.28 19.46 -14.30
C VAL A 232 -28.16 20.60 -13.30
N GLY A 233 -27.59 21.74 -13.71
CA GLY A 233 -27.56 22.94 -12.89
C GLY A 233 -28.94 23.40 -12.45
N MET A 234 -29.98 23.24 -13.27
CA MET A 234 -31.36 23.56 -12.90
C MET A 234 -31.94 22.65 -11.81
N GLN A 235 -31.41 21.43 -11.65
CA GLN A 235 -31.82 20.50 -10.60
C GLN A 235 -31.45 20.96 -9.19
N ARG A 236 -30.59 21.98 -9.03
CA ARG A 236 -30.21 22.55 -7.72
C ARG A 236 -31.40 23.03 -6.87
N PHE A 237 -32.49 23.46 -7.49
CA PHE A 237 -33.69 23.89 -6.78
C PHE A 237 -34.53 22.70 -6.30
N ARG A 238 -34.63 21.68 -7.16
CA ARG A 238 -35.35 20.45 -6.86
C ARG A 238 -34.63 19.61 -5.82
N PHE A 239 -33.30 19.56 -5.87
CA PHE A 239 -32.48 18.89 -4.88
C PHE A 239 -32.80 19.36 -3.45
N THR A 240 -32.86 20.68 -3.22
CA THR A 240 -33.24 21.23 -1.90
C THR A 240 -34.66 20.83 -1.51
N GLY A 241 -35.61 20.86 -2.46
CA GLY A 241 -36.96 20.35 -2.24
C GLY A 241 -36.95 18.88 -1.81
N ARG A 242 -36.29 18.01 -2.56
CA ARG A 242 -36.20 16.56 -2.30
C ARG A 242 -35.54 16.24 -0.97
N GLN A 243 -34.44 16.93 -0.67
CA GLN A 243 -33.76 16.81 0.63
C GLN A 243 -34.71 17.13 1.79
N SER A 244 -35.52 18.19 1.68
CA SER A 244 -36.48 18.54 2.73
C SER A 244 -37.63 17.52 2.90
N HIS A 245 -37.91 16.72 1.86
CA HIS A 245 -38.88 15.61 1.92
C HIS A 245 -38.25 14.27 2.31
N GLY A 246 -36.94 14.22 2.61
CA GLY A 246 -36.24 12.99 2.97
C GLY A 246 -35.95 12.04 1.80
N ASP A 247 -36.08 12.51 0.55
CA ASP A 247 -35.89 11.68 -0.65
C ASP A 247 -34.39 11.51 -0.97
N THR A 248 -33.73 10.72 -0.13
CA THR A 248 -32.28 10.50 -0.18
C THR A 248 -31.86 9.76 -1.45
N ALA A 249 -32.69 8.86 -1.96
CA ALA A 249 -32.37 8.05 -3.13
C ALA A 249 -32.33 8.89 -4.42
N VAL A 250 -33.30 9.79 -4.64
CA VAL A 250 -33.25 10.73 -5.76
C VAL A 250 -32.08 11.71 -5.61
N CYS A 251 -31.82 12.21 -4.39
CA CYS A 251 -30.65 13.07 -4.12
C CYS A 251 -29.34 12.36 -4.46
N ARG A 252 -29.20 11.07 -4.11
CA ARG A 252 -28.04 10.24 -4.47
C ARG A 252 -27.88 10.13 -5.99
N CYS A 253 -28.95 9.89 -6.73
CA CYS A 253 -28.89 9.76 -8.19
C CYS A 253 -28.52 11.10 -8.85
N LEU A 254 -29.08 12.21 -8.40
CA LEU A 254 -28.69 13.55 -8.87
C LEU A 254 -27.22 13.87 -8.57
N ALA A 255 -26.73 13.46 -7.40
CA ALA A 255 -25.32 13.58 -7.04
C ALA A 255 -24.41 12.77 -7.96
N ARG A 256 -24.77 11.51 -8.30
CA ARG A 256 -24.05 10.67 -9.29
C ARG A 256 -23.97 11.34 -10.66
N ILE A 257 -25.11 11.83 -11.16
CA ILE A 257 -25.19 12.53 -12.45
C ILE A 257 -24.28 13.77 -12.45
N ALA A 258 -24.40 14.61 -11.42
CA ALA A 258 -23.58 15.81 -11.30
C ALA A 258 -22.08 15.47 -11.22
N ALA A 259 -21.72 14.41 -10.51
CA ALA A 259 -20.34 13.94 -10.39
C ALA A 259 -19.78 13.44 -11.72
N SER A 260 -20.51 12.59 -12.46
CA SER A 260 -20.08 12.09 -13.77
C SER A 260 -19.87 13.23 -14.77
N ILE A 261 -20.78 14.20 -14.82
CA ILE A 261 -20.63 15.39 -15.67
C ILE A 261 -19.43 16.23 -15.25
N THR A 262 -19.20 16.39 -13.94
CA THR A 262 -18.05 17.12 -13.40
C THR A 262 -16.73 16.50 -13.85
N VAL A 263 -16.60 15.17 -13.75
CA VAL A 263 -15.41 14.44 -14.21
C VAL A 263 -15.21 14.64 -15.73
N ALA A 264 -16.28 14.54 -16.51
CA ALA A 264 -16.23 14.70 -17.97
C ALA A 264 -15.88 16.13 -18.43
N THR A 265 -16.21 17.14 -17.61
CA THR A 265 -16.05 18.57 -17.92
C THR A 265 -14.93 19.26 -17.14
N GLN A 266 -14.20 18.54 -16.29
CA GLN A 266 -13.23 19.12 -15.35
C GLN A 266 -12.22 20.08 -16.01
N THR A 267 -11.75 19.75 -17.22
CA THR A 267 -10.77 20.55 -17.95
C THR A 267 -11.38 21.87 -18.41
N SER A 268 -12.57 21.82 -19.01
CA SER A 268 -13.30 22.99 -19.53
C SER A 268 -13.86 23.87 -18.39
N LEU A 269 -14.21 23.26 -17.25
CA LEU A 269 -14.60 23.99 -16.03
C LEU A 269 -13.41 24.74 -15.42
N ARG A 270 -12.23 24.12 -15.34
CA ARG A 270 -11.01 24.75 -14.79
C ARG A 270 -10.48 25.87 -15.69
N SER A 271 -10.54 25.71 -17.00
CA SER A 271 -10.13 26.74 -17.97
C SER A 271 -11.14 27.87 -18.09
N GLY A 272 -12.39 27.67 -17.63
CA GLY A 272 -13.50 28.57 -17.88
C GLY A 272 -13.93 28.61 -19.35
N SER A 273 -13.56 27.61 -20.16
CA SER A 273 -13.90 27.55 -21.59
C SER A 273 -15.31 27.01 -21.88
N LEU A 274 -15.96 26.40 -20.89
CA LEU A 274 -17.28 25.80 -21.07
C LEU A 274 -18.35 26.87 -21.38
N GLN A 275 -19.07 26.72 -22.50
CA GLN A 275 -20.13 27.65 -22.93
C GLN A 275 -21.43 27.45 -22.12
N GLY A 276 -21.48 27.95 -20.89
CA GLY A 276 -22.68 27.88 -20.04
C GLY A 276 -22.41 28.35 -18.62
N SER A 277 -23.47 28.61 -17.83
CA SER A 277 -23.29 28.93 -16.40
C SER A 277 -23.03 27.65 -15.61
N ALA A 278 -21.74 27.37 -15.37
CA ALA A 278 -21.30 26.29 -14.49
C ALA A 278 -21.77 26.46 -13.03
N ASP A 279 -22.18 27.67 -12.65
CA ASP A 279 -22.61 28.00 -11.29
C ASP A 279 -23.77 27.13 -10.81
N GLY A 280 -24.69 26.76 -11.71
CA GLY A 280 -25.81 25.89 -11.36
C GLY A 280 -25.36 24.49 -10.95
N LEU A 281 -24.44 23.89 -11.71
CA LEU A 281 -23.86 22.59 -11.39
C LEU A 281 -23.05 22.67 -10.09
N ILE A 282 -22.22 23.70 -9.94
CA ILE A 282 -21.42 23.91 -8.73
C ILE A 282 -22.34 24.07 -7.51
N ASP A 283 -23.43 24.86 -7.59
CA ASP A 283 -24.38 25.01 -6.48
C ASP A 283 -25.05 23.67 -6.11
N LEU A 284 -25.42 22.85 -7.10
CA LEU A 284 -25.92 21.49 -6.85
C LEU A 284 -24.89 20.63 -6.12
N LEU A 285 -23.63 20.62 -6.56
CA LEU A 285 -22.55 19.87 -5.92
C LEU A 285 -22.34 20.33 -4.46
N PHE A 286 -22.40 21.64 -4.19
CA PHE A 286 -22.25 22.19 -2.84
C PHE A 286 -23.41 21.79 -1.92
N LYS A 287 -24.64 21.79 -2.44
CA LYS A 287 -25.82 21.30 -1.72
C LYS A 287 -25.70 19.80 -1.41
N ALA A 288 -25.26 19.01 -2.38
CA ALA A 288 -25.02 17.59 -2.21
C ALA A 288 -23.88 17.29 -1.23
N ALA A 289 -22.77 18.03 -1.27
CA ALA A 289 -21.69 17.93 -0.29
C ALA A 289 -22.15 18.28 1.14
N SER A 290 -23.18 19.11 1.27
CA SER A 290 -23.79 19.48 2.56
C SER A 290 -24.90 18.49 3.00
N HIS A 291 -25.29 17.54 2.15
CA HIS A 291 -26.39 16.61 2.41
C HIS A 291 -26.13 15.73 3.66
N PRO A 292 -27.12 15.49 4.53
CA PRO A 292 -26.92 14.74 5.79
C PRO A 292 -26.48 13.29 5.57
N SER A 293 -27.00 12.61 4.54
CA SER A 293 -26.57 11.25 4.19
C SER A 293 -25.19 11.24 3.51
N MET A 294 -24.32 10.37 4.03
CA MET A 294 -23.00 10.12 3.48
C MET A 294 -23.00 9.50 2.09
N HIS A 295 -23.99 8.66 1.77
CA HIS A 295 -24.12 8.08 0.43
C HIS A 295 -24.40 9.14 -0.64
N VAL A 296 -24.79 10.36 -0.24
CA VAL A 296 -24.98 11.49 -1.16
C VAL A 296 -23.75 12.39 -1.14
N CYS A 297 -23.29 12.84 0.04
CA CYS A 297 -22.17 13.77 0.09
C CYS A 297 -20.83 13.12 -0.30
N GLY A 298 -20.64 11.83 -0.02
CA GLY A 298 -19.44 11.06 -0.37
C GLY A 298 -19.14 11.09 -1.87
N ILE A 299 -20.16 10.85 -2.69
CA ILE A 299 -20.07 10.87 -4.16
C ILE A 299 -19.53 12.22 -4.67
N VAL A 300 -20.01 13.32 -4.09
CA VAL A 300 -19.67 14.65 -4.56
C VAL A 300 -18.35 15.15 -3.97
N ILE A 301 -18.04 14.80 -2.72
CA ILE A 301 -16.76 15.15 -2.09
C ILE A 301 -15.59 14.47 -2.80
N GLU A 302 -15.79 13.29 -3.40
CA GLU A 302 -14.77 12.61 -4.20
C GLU A 302 -14.38 13.39 -5.47
N VAL A 303 -15.35 14.06 -6.13
CA VAL A 303 -15.10 14.77 -7.40
C VAL A 303 -14.81 16.27 -7.23
N LEU A 304 -15.25 16.91 -6.14
CA LEU A 304 -15.00 18.34 -5.89
C LEU A 304 -13.51 18.75 -5.91
N PRO A 305 -12.55 17.94 -5.43
CA PRO A 305 -11.11 18.20 -5.58
C PRO A 305 -10.67 18.44 -7.02
N LEU A 306 -11.36 17.82 -7.98
CA LEU A 306 -11.12 18.01 -9.42
C LEU A 306 -11.51 19.40 -9.89
N LEU A 307 -12.31 20.17 -9.14
CA LEU A 307 -12.67 21.55 -9.50
C LEU A 307 -11.80 22.60 -8.79
N ILE A 308 -11.08 22.21 -7.76
CA ILE A 308 -10.27 23.13 -6.96
C ILE A 308 -8.94 23.42 -7.68
N GLY A 309 -8.94 24.52 -8.45
CA GLY A 309 -7.71 25.11 -9.00
C GLY A 309 -6.88 25.85 -7.93
N PRO A 310 -5.63 26.23 -8.25
CA PRO A 310 -4.87 27.17 -7.42
C PRO A 310 -5.66 28.47 -7.23
N GLU A 311 -5.75 28.98 -6.00
CA GLU A 311 -6.43 30.25 -5.68
C GLU A 311 -7.92 30.30 -6.02
N SER A 312 -8.57 29.14 -6.15
CA SER A 312 -10.00 29.07 -6.39
C SER A 312 -10.80 29.43 -5.12
N ASP A 313 -11.73 30.38 -5.27
CA ASP A 313 -12.71 30.73 -4.24
C ASP A 313 -13.63 29.55 -3.86
N LEU A 314 -13.70 28.52 -4.70
CA LEU A 314 -14.43 27.28 -4.40
C LEU A 314 -13.89 26.61 -3.14
N SER A 315 -12.56 26.65 -2.92
CA SER A 315 -11.95 26.08 -1.71
C SER A 315 -12.43 26.78 -0.43
N ILE A 316 -12.58 28.11 -0.49
CA ILE A 316 -13.02 28.94 0.63
C ILE A 316 -14.49 28.65 0.95
N ARG A 317 -15.32 28.53 -0.09
CA ARG A 317 -16.76 28.21 0.05
C ARG A 317 -16.99 26.78 0.52
N LEU A 318 -16.15 25.82 0.09
CA LEU A 318 -16.35 24.39 0.35
C LEU A 318 -15.91 23.99 1.75
N LEU A 319 -14.85 24.63 2.26
CA LEU A 319 -14.23 24.27 3.54
C LEU A 319 -15.23 24.16 4.71
N PRO A 320 -16.18 25.09 4.92
CA PRO A 320 -17.16 24.96 6.00
C PRO A 320 -18.03 23.70 5.89
N ALA A 321 -18.43 23.31 4.67
CA ALA A 321 -19.20 22.09 4.46
C ALA A 321 -18.36 20.86 4.81
N LEU A 322 -17.10 20.78 4.37
CA LEU A 322 -16.20 19.68 4.70
C LEU A 322 -15.91 19.58 6.21
N GLN A 323 -15.68 20.72 6.87
CA GLN A 323 -15.49 20.78 8.33
C GLN A 323 -16.73 20.27 9.07
N SER A 324 -17.94 20.58 8.60
CA SER A 324 -19.17 20.05 9.19
C SER A 324 -19.32 18.53 9.02
N LYS A 325 -18.82 17.97 7.90
CA LYS A 325 -18.83 16.52 7.63
C LYS A 325 -17.74 15.75 8.37
N ALA A 326 -16.74 16.44 8.89
CA ALA A 326 -15.73 15.82 9.76
C ALA A 326 -16.27 15.53 11.17
N ILE A 327 -17.41 16.09 11.57
CA ILE A 327 -18.01 15.89 12.91
C ILE A 327 -18.61 14.49 12.99
N VAL A 328 -18.17 13.71 13.98
CA VAL A 328 -18.73 12.38 14.28
C VAL A 328 -20.23 12.49 14.58
N PRO A 329 -21.12 11.83 13.81
CA PRO A 329 -22.55 11.83 14.07
C PRO A 329 -22.90 11.20 15.42
N PHE A 330 -23.80 11.81 16.19
CA PHE A 330 -24.24 11.30 17.50
C PHE A 330 -24.91 9.92 17.43
N SER A 331 -25.55 9.61 16.30
CA SER A 331 -26.16 8.30 16.03
C SER A 331 -25.13 7.17 16.06
N LEU A 332 -23.87 7.45 15.72
CA LEU A 332 -22.79 6.45 15.72
C LEU A 332 -22.14 6.27 17.10
N VAL A 333 -22.43 7.14 18.07
CA VAL A 333 -21.77 7.13 19.39
C VAL A 333 -22.54 6.28 20.43
N GLY A 334 -23.56 5.52 20.01
CA GLY A 334 -24.33 4.64 20.90
C GLY A 334 -25.10 5.35 22.03
N LEU A 335 -25.13 6.69 22.05
CA LEU A 335 -25.83 7.50 23.04
C LEU A 335 -27.34 7.59 22.77
N SER A 336 -27.81 7.15 21.60
CA SER A 336 -29.22 7.08 21.23
C SER A 336 -29.86 5.79 21.74
N GLN A 337 -29.99 5.64 23.06
CA GLN A 337 -30.78 4.57 23.69
C GLN A 337 -32.30 4.82 23.64
N SER A 338 -32.76 5.97 23.14
CA SER A 338 -34.18 6.21 22.91
C SER A 338 -34.57 5.64 21.54
N GLY A 339 -35.30 4.52 21.53
CA GLY A 339 -35.72 3.74 20.35
C GLY A 339 -36.57 4.44 19.29
N GLY A 340 -36.09 5.56 18.74
CA GLY A 340 -36.59 6.20 17.53
C GLY A 340 -35.63 5.90 16.37
N SER A 341 -36.12 5.16 15.39
CA SER A 341 -35.60 5.00 14.01
C SER A 341 -34.07 5.09 13.86
N GLN A 342 -33.38 4.02 14.24
CA GLN A 342 -31.96 3.78 13.95
C GLN A 342 -31.66 3.60 12.43
N GLU A 343 -32.67 3.80 11.56
CA GLU A 343 -32.55 3.64 10.10
C GLU A 343 -32.03 4.89 9.37
N ASP A 344 -31.98 6.07 10.01
CA ASP A 344 -31.77 7.33 9.28
C ASP A 344 -30.36 7.51 8.68
N CYS A 345 -29.36 6.74 9.11
CA CYS A 345 -27.98 6.92 8.63
C CYS A 345 -27.48 5.79 7.73
N GLY A 346 -27.98 4.56 7.84
CA GLY A 346 -27.56 3.39 7.04
C GLY A 346 -26.08 3.01 7.11
N VAL A 347 -25.25 3.79 7.80
CA VAL A 347 -23.79 3.74 7.80
C VAL A 347 -23.30 3.38 9.20
N ASP A 348 -22.37 2.44 9.29
CA ASP A 348 -21.70 2.10 10.55
C ASP A 348 -20.48 3.02 10.83
N PHE A 349 -19.88 2.88 12.01
CA PHE A 349 -18.72 3.70 12.39
C PHE A 349 -17.52 3.47 11.47
N HIS A 350 -17.34 2.25 10.95
CA HIS A 350 -16.20 1.89 10.10
C HIS A 350 -16.32 2.52 8.70
N GLU A 351 -17.50 2.49 8.10
CA GLU A 351 -17.77 3.17 6.84
C GLU A 351 -17.65 4.71 7.00
N PHE A 352 -18.08 5.27 8.14
CA PHE A 352 -17.83 6.68 8.45
C PHE A 352 -16.35 7.03 8.56
N GLU A 353 -15.57 6.20 9.24
CA GLU A 353 -14.14 6.39 9.35
C GLU A 353 -13.46 6.30 7.98
N ASN A 354 -13.80 5.29 7.16
CA ASN A 354 -13.28 5.13 5.81
C ASN A 354 -13.57 6.36 4.94
N PHE A 355 -14.80 6.87 4.99
CA PHE A 355 -15.16 8.13 4.35
C PHE A 355 -14.30 9.31 4.84
N ARG A 356 -14.07 9.43 6.15
CA ARG A 356 -13.23 10.51 6.70
C ARG A 356 -11.79 10.42 6.20
N GLU A 357 -11.15 9.27 6.41
CA GLU A 357 -9.71 9.10 6.17
C GLU A 357 -9.37 9.11 4.67
N HIS A 358 -10.26 8.62 3.80
CA HIS A 358 -10.00 8.54 2.36
C HIS A 358 -10.67 9.64 1.55
N ILE A 359 -11.99 9.83 1.66
CA ILE A 359 -12.73 10.75 0.78
C ILE A 359 -12.63 12.19 1.30
N LEU A 360 -12.94 12.42 2.58
CA LEU A 360 -12.96 13.76 3.17
C LEU A 360 -11.56 14.35 3.32
N SER A 361 -10.58 13.54 3.73
CA SER A 361 -9.18 13.95 3.88
C SER A 361 -8.59 14.46 2.57
N GLU A 362 -8.84 13.79 1.44
CA GLU A 362 -8.39 14.25 0.13
C GLU A 362 -9.01 15.60 -0.27
N ALA A 363 -10.29 15.80 0.00
CA ALA A 363 -10.96 17.08 -0.24
C ALA A 363 -10.44 18.22 0.65
N LEU A 364 -10.15 17.93 1.92
CA LEU A 364 -9.50 18.89 2.82
C LEU A 364 -8.10 19.25 2.33
N VAL A 365 -7.31 18.28 1.87
CA VAL A 365 -5.97 18.50 1.29
C VAL A 365 -6.07 19.35 0.02
N ALA A 366 -7.06 19.13 -0.83
CA ALA A 366 -7.29 19.97 -2.02
C ALA A 366 -7.65 21.41 -1.64
N CYS A 367 -8.55 21.61 -0.68
CA CYS A 367 -8.88 22.95 -0.15
C CYS A 367 -7.65 23.67 0.41
N TYR A 368 -6.85 22.96 1.21
CA TYR A 368 -5.61 23.47 1.76
C TYR A 368 -4.60 23.85 0.66
N ARG A 369 -4.38 23.00 -0.36
CA ARG A 369 -3.44 23.30 -1.47
C ARG A 369 -3.82 24.55 -2.24
N SER A 370 -5.12 24.83 -2.37
CA SER A 370 -5.66 26.02 -3.02
C SER A 370 -5.47 27.27 -2.16
N SER A 371 -5.94 27.25 -0.91
CA SER A 371 -5.92 28.40 0.01
C SER A 371 -5.40 28.04 1.40
N ARG A 372 -4.07 27.84 1.50
CA ARG A 372 -3.39 27.37 2.72
C ARG A 372 -3.63 28.25 3.95
N VAL A 373 -3.41 29.56 3.78
CA VAL A 373 -3.50 30.54 4.87
C VAL A 373 -4.92 30.60 5.43
N TYR A 374 -5.92 30.64 4.55
CA TYR A 374 -7.32 30.63 4.96
C TYR A 374 -7.70 29.32 5.66
N PHE A 375 -7.30 28.18 5.10
CA PHE A 375 -7.58 26.86 5.67
C PHE A 375 -7.07 26.73 7.12
N LEU A 376 -5.79 27.04 7.35
CA LEU A 376 -5.20 26.93 8.69
C LEU A 376 -5.78 27.96 9.65
N ARG A 377 -6.05 29.20 9.18
CA ARG A 377 -6.70 30.22 10.00
C ARG A 377 -8.10 29.82 10.42
N SER A 378 -8.88 29.23 9.51
CA SER A 378 -10.23 28.71 9.79
C SER A 378 -10.17 27.63 10.87
N CYS A 379 -9.31 26.61 10.68
CA CYS A 379 -9.19 25.54 11.66
C CYS A 379 -8.67 26.02 13.02
N ALA A 380 -7.67 26.91 13.04
CA ALA A 380 -7.14 27.48 14.28
C ALA A 380 -8.19 28.32 15.04
N SER A 381 -9.02 29.06 14.31
CA SER A 381 -10.11 29.83 14.92
C SER A 381 -11.20 28.93 15.50
N ALA A 382 -11.55 27.84 14.80
CA ALA A 382 -12.49 26.84 15.31
C ALA A 382 -11.95 26.13 16.56
N ILE A 383 -10.68 25.71 16.56
CA ILE A 383 -10.04 25.10 17.74
C ILE A 383 -10.07 26.07 18.93
N GLU A 384 -9.69 27.33 18.73
CA GLU A 384 -9.74 28.34 19.79
C GLU A 384 -11.16 28.55 20.33
N GLU A 385 -12.15 28.66 19.44
CA GLU A 385 -13.55 28.83 19.81
C GLU A 385 -14.05 27.65 20.67
N PHE A 386 -13.85 26.41 20.22
CA PHE A 386 -14.30 25.22 20.95
C PHE A 386 -13.50 24.94 22.24
N CYS A 387 -12.27 25.44 22.36
CA CYS A 387 -11.51 25.38 23.61
C CYS A 387 -12.01 26.40 24.65
N ASN A 388 -12.63 27.51 24.21
CA ASN A 388 -13.13 28.56 25.09
C ASN A 388 -14.65 28.48 25.34
N ALA A 389 -15.38 27.62 24.62
CA ALA A 389 -16.82 27.47 24.74
C ALA A 389 -17.24 26.72 26.03
N ASP A 390 -18.43 27.05 26.55
CA ASP A 390 -19.02 26.36 27.69
C ASP A 390 -19.29 24.89 27.36
N HIS A 391 -19.00 23.96 28.27
CA HIS A 391 -19.09 22.54 27.99
C HIS A 391 -20.52 22.10 27.60
N THR A 392 -20.65 21.55 26.40
CA THR A 392 -21.87 20.88 25.91
C THR A 392 -21.49 19.50 25.36
N PRO A 393 -22.44 18.56 25.24
CA PRO A 393 -22.18 17.24 24.67
C PRO A 393 -21.64 17.28 23.23
N HIS A 394 -21.84 18.40 22.51
CA HIS A 394 -21.45 18.53 21.10
C HIS A 394 -20.02 19.03 20.89
N ILE A 395 -19.54 19.89 21.78
CA ILE A 395 -18.24 20.57 21.64
C ILE A 395 -17.06 19.59 21.51
N PRO A 396 -16.98 18.48 22.28
CA PRO A 396 -15.90 17.52 22.10
C PRO A 396 -15.77 16.99 20.67
N TYR A 397 -16.90 16.67 20.01
CA TYR A 397 -16.90 16.16 18.64
C TYR A 397 -16.62 17.25 17.60
N GLN A 398 -17.02 18.50 17.87
CA GLN A 398 -16.67 19.64 17.02
C GLN A 398 -15.17 19.96 17.10
N LEU A 399 -14.59 19.87 18.29
CA LEU A 399 -13.16 20.05 18.50
C LEU A 399 -12.35 18.91 17.90
N GLU A 400 -12.80 17.67 18.06
CA GLU A 400 -12.25 16.48 17.38
C GLU A 400 -12.20 16.68 15.86
N ALA A 401 -13.30 17.14 15.26
CA ALA A 401 -13.39 17.38 13.83
C ALA A 401 -12.43 18.47 13.36
N ALA A 402 -12.30 19.57 14.12
CA ALA A 402 -11.36 20.63 13.83
C ALA A 402 -9.90 20.15 13.89
N LEU A 403 -9.57 19.31 14.89
CA LEU A 403 -8.25 18.68 15.03
C LEU A 403 -7.98 17.70 13.89
N PHE A 404 -8.98 16.91 13.47
CA PHE A 404 -8.90 16.04 12.31
C PHE A 404 -8.59 16.84 11.03
N CYS A 405 -9.29 17.96 10.78
CA CYS A 405 -9.05 18.79 9.60
C CYS A 405 -7.62 19.33 9.53
N VAL A 406 -7.05 19.77 10.66
CA VAL A 406 -5.62 20.17 10.73
C VAL A 406 -4.71 18.94 10.56
N GLY A 407 -5.10 17.81 11.16
CA GLY A 407 -4.39 16.54 11.08
C GLY A 407 -4.27 15.97 9.66
N ALA A 408 -5.29 16.18 8.81
CA ALA A 408 -5.31 15.75 7.41
C ALA A 408 -4.20 16.41 6.58
N VAL A 409 -3.85 17.66 6.90
CA VAL A 409 -2.86 18.46 6.15
C VAL A 409 -1.49 18.51 6.83
N ALA A 410 -1.32 17.80 7.95
CA ALA A 410 -0.18 17.98 8.85
C ALA A 410 1.19 17.75 8.20
N MET A 411 1.31 16.81 7.26
CA MET A 411 2.58 16.52 6.60
C MET A 411 3.10 17.70 5.76
N ASP A 412 2.23 18.39 5.01
CA ASP A 412 2.61 19.57 4.24
C ASP A 412 2.68 20.81 5.14
N ALA A 413 1.70 21.00 6.03
CA ALA A 413 1.67 22.14 6.96
C ALA A 413 2.89 22.18 7.89
N SER A 414 3.32 21.04 8.43
CA SER A 414 4.51 20.93 9.29
C SER A 414 5.79 21.24 8.52
N LYS A 415 5.95 20.69 7.31
CA LYS A 415 7.10 21.02 6.43
C LYS A 415 7.16 22.50 6.09
N ARG A 416 6.01 23.13 5.83
CA ARG A 416 5.92 24.57 5.57
C ARG A 416 6.27 25.38 6.80
N ALA A 417 5.69 25.09 7.96
CA ALA A 417 5.99 25.81 9.20
C ALA A 417 7.48 25.71 9.58
N LEU A 418 8.14 24.58 9.26
CA LEU A 418 9.58 24.40 9.44
C LEU A 418 10.45 25.31 8.57
N LEU A 419 9.94 25.77 7.42
CA LEU A 419 10.69 26.69 6.55
C LEU A 419 10.88 28.07 7.19
N ALA A 420 10.09 28.44 8.21
CA ALA A 420 10.15 29.75 8.86
C ALA A 420 11.52 29.95 9.51
N ASN A 421 12.17 28.84 9.87
CA ASN A 421 13.46 28.78 10.54
C ASN A 421 14.54 28.14 9.67
N ALA A 422 14.24 27.85 8.39
CA ALA A 422 15.19 27.29 7.46
C ALA A 422 16.11 28.39 6.89
N SER A 423 17.28 27.99 6.38
CA SER A 423 18.19 28.93 5.73
C SER A 423 17.55 29.57 4.49
N PRO A 424 17.96 30.78 4.09
CA PRO A 424 17.46 31.42 2.86
C PRO A 424 17.61 30.51 1.62
N ALA A 425 18.67 29.70 1.55
CA ALA A 425 18.87 28.73 0.48
C ALA A 425 17.82 27.59 0.48
N ALA A 426 17.46 27.08 1.66
CA ALA A 426 16.41 26.07 1.78
C ALA A 426 15.02 26.64 1.46
N GLN A 427 14.75 27.89 1.87
CA GLN A 427 13.55 28.62 1.48
C GLN A 427 13.48 28.84 -0.03
N ALA A 428 14.60 29.23 -0.67
CA ALA A 428 14.69 29.39 -2.13
C ALA A 428 14.52 28.06 -2.88
N ALA A 429 15.06 26.96 -2.37
CA ALA A 429 14.86 25.62 -2.94
C ALA A 429 13.39 25.19 -2.84
N ALA A 430 12.74 25.44 -1.71
CA ALA A 430 11.30 25.19 -1.53
C ALA A 430 10.45 26.10 -2.43
N ALA A 431 10.90 27.33 -2.70
CA ALA A 431 10.32 28.24 -3.69
C ALA A 431 10.35 27.68 -5.09
N LYS A 432 11.52 27.23 -5.52
CA LYS A 432 11.72 26.61 -6.84
C LYS A 432 10.87 25.33 -7.00
N ALA A 433 10.77 24.51 -5.95
CA ALA A 433 9.93 23.31 -5.98
C ALA A 433 8.43 23.62 -6.01
N SER A 434 8.02 24.72 -5.36
CA SER A 434 6.61 25.15 -5.33
C SER A 434 6.19 25.84 -6.63
N SER A 435 7.07 26.62 -7.26
CA SER A 435 6.80 27.31 -8.53
C SER A 435 6.64 26.34 -9.70
N PHE A 436 7.43 25.27 -9.74
CA PHE A 436 7.31 24.20 -10.75
C PHE A 436 5.89 23.60 -10.80
N ARG A 437 5.16 23.61 -9.67
CA ARG A 437 3.80 23.08 -9.58
C ARG A 437 2.69 24.09 -9.88
N ARG A 438 2.97 25.39 -9.90
CA ARG A 438 1.95 26.46 -10.07
C ARG A 438 2.05 27.23 -11.40
N GLY A 439 3.02 26.91 -12.25
CA GLY A 439 3.32 27.72 -13.44
C GLY A 439 4.08 29.00 -13.06
N GLU A 440 4.84 29.55 -14.00
CA GLU A 440 5.90 30.55 -13.73
C GLU A 440 5.41 31.93 -13.24
N ASN A 441 4.10 32.18 -13.18
CA ASN A 441 3.56 33.54 -13.07
C ASN A 441 3.24 34.05 -11.66
N GLN A 442 3.49 33.29 -10.58
CA GLN A 442 3.24 33.76 -9.20
C GLN A 442 4.43 33.53 -8.25
N SER A 443 5.09 34.64 -7.90
CA SER A 443 6.07 34.70 -6.82
C SER A 443 5.36 34.73 -5.46
N LEU A 444 5.18 33.57 -4.84
CA LEU A 444 4.76 33.50 -3.43
C LEU A 444 5.92 33.85 -2.50
N ASP A 445 5.69 34.78 -1.57
CA ASP A 445 6.58 34.99 -0.44
C ASP A 445 6.47 33.81 0.53
N ILE A 446 7.34 32.83 0.35
CA ILE A 446 7.37 31.61 1.16
C ILE A 446 7.78 31.88 2.60
N ALA A 447 8.56 32.94 2.86
CA ALA A 447 8.94 33.29 4.21
C ALA A 447 7.69 33.74 4.99
N GLU A 448 6.88 34.61 4.40
CA GLU A 448 5.62 35.07 5.00
C GLU A 448 4.58 33.94 5.09
N ASP A 449 4.42 33.11 4.04
CA ASP A 449 3.54 31.94 4.06
C ASP A 449 3.91 31.01 5.23
N SER A 450 5.19 30.67 5.34
CA SER A 450 5.71 29.79 6.37
C SER A 450 5.55 30.36 7.79
N LYS A 451 5.80 31.67 7.96
CA LYS A 451 5.58 32.37 9.23
C LYS A 451 4.13 32.28 9.66
N ARG A 452 3.17 32.56 8.76
CA ARG A 452 1.73 32.43 9.02
C ARG A 452 1.33 31.01 9.41
N HIS A 453 1.89 29.99 8.75
CA HIS A 453 1.65 28.60 9.14
C HIS A 453 2.11 28.34 10.59
N SER A 454 3.33 28.77 10.92
CA SER A 454 3.86 28.63 12.28
C SER A 454 3.00 29.38 13.32
N GLU A 455 2.49 30.57 12.99
CA GLU A 455 1.62 31.36 13.88
C GLU A 455 0.27 30.68 14.11
N GLN A 456 -0.38 30.15 13.07
CA GLN A 456 -1.67 29.46 13.23
C GLN A 456 -1.53 28.16 14.03
N LEU A 457 -0.46 27.39 13.78
CA LEU A 457 -0.19 26.18 14.57
C LEU A 457 0.10 26.52 16.03
N ALA A 458 0.85 27.59 16.30
CA ALA A 458 1.08 28.08 17.65
C ALA A 458 -0.24 28.40 18.35
N ARG A 459 -1.13 29.16 17.70
CA ARG A 459 -2.46 29.50 18.22
C ARG A 459 -3.30 28.27 18.59
N CYS A 460 -3.25 27.20 17.79
CA CYS A 460 -3.88 25.92 18.12
C CYS A 460 -3.30 25.33 19.42
N THR A 461 -1.96 25.20 19.50
CA THR A 461 -1.29 24.64 20.68
C THR A 461 -1.59 25.45 21.94
N GLU A 462 -1.61 26.77 21.84
CA GLU A 462 -1.90 27.66 22.98
C GLU A 462 -3.34 27.54 23.48
N SER A 463 -4.29 27.32 22.57
CA SER A 463 -5.69 27.11 22.92
C SER A 463 -5.87 25.76 23.62
N LEU A 464 -5.26 24.71 23.10
CA LEU A 464 -5.30 23.36 23.68
C LEU A 464 -4.62 23.31 25.05
N ALA A 465 -3.51 24.05 25.23
CA ALA A 465 -2.76 24.12 26.48
C ALA A 465 -3.54 24.71 27.66
N LYS A 466 -4.71 25.32 27.42
CA LYS A 466 -5.65 25.71 28.47
C LYS A 466 -6.35 24.50 29.12
N ASN A 467 -6.10 23.29 28.62
CA ASN A 467 -6.68 22.02 29.07
C ASN A 467 -8.22 22.08 29.18
N PRO A 468 -8.92 22.37 28.07
CA PRO A 468 -10.37 22.46 28.09
C PRO A 468 -11.00 21.09 28.41
N SER A 469 -12.06 21.10 29.20
CA SER A 469 -12.77 19.88 29.58
C SER A 469 -13.30 19.11 28.37
N SER A 470 -13.59 19.81 27.27
CA SER A 470 -14.03 19.23 26.00
C SER A 470 -13.01 18.28 25.36
N VAL A 471 -11.72 18.45 25.63
CA VAL A 471 -10.67 17.51 25.19
C VAL A 471 -10.51 16.37 26.18
N THR A 472 -10.47 16.69 27.47
CA THR A 472 -10.12 15.72 28.50
C THR A 472 -11.25 14.76 28.85
N SER A 473 -12.51 15.11 28.57
CA SER A 473 -13.67 14.29 28.88
C SER A 473 -14.08 13.33 27.76
N ASN A 474 -13.49 13.46 26.56
CA ASN A 474 -13.90 12.70 25.38
C ASN A 474 -12.70 11.97 24.75
N PRO A 475 -12.78 10.64 24.55
CA PRO A 475 -11.66 9.85 24.04
C PRO A 475 -11.24 10.24 22.61
N PHE A 476 -12.17 10.63 21.72
CA PHE A 476 -11.80 11.03 20.37
C PHE A 476 -11.09 12.38 20.33
N ALA A 477 -11.60 13.37 21.06
CA ALA A 477 -10.98 14.68 21.13
C ALA A 477 -9.56 14.57 21.71
N LEU A 478 -9.39 13.75 22.76
CA LEU A 478 -8.08 13.43 23.33
C LEU A 478 -7.16 12.74 22.31
N ALA A 479 -7.65 11.71 21.63
CA ALA A 479 -6.87 10.97 20.63
C ALA A 479 -6.43 11.88 19.46
N GLN A 480 -7.32 12.72 18.94
CA GLN A 480 -6.97 13.66 17.87
C GLN A 480 -6.03 14.76 18.33
N MET A 481 -6.14 15.22 19.58
CA MET A 481 -5.17 16.15 20.15
C MET A 481 -3.78 15.50 20.22
N CYS A 482 -3.70 14.25 20.68
CA CYS A 482 -2.45 13.49 20.69
C CYS A 482 -1.89 13.31 19.27
N ARG A 483 -2.72 12.95 18.27
CA ARG A 483 -2.32 12.91 16.86
C ARG A 483 -1.77 14.23 16.35
N PHE A 484 -2.45 15.34 16.67
CA PHE A 484 -1.99 16.69 16.34
C PHE A 484 -0.59 16.92 16.94
N ILE A 485 -0.40 16.69 18.23
CA ILE A 485 0.90 16.89 18.89
C ILE A 485 1.98 15.98 18.26
N GLY A 486 1.67 14.71 18.04
CA GLY A 486 2.58 13.73 17.47
C GLY A 486 3.01 14.06 16.03
N LYS A 487 2.08 14.51 15.18
CA LYS A 487 2.35 14.91 13.78
C LYS A 487 3.19 16.19 13.69
N TYR A 488 3.04 17.11 14.65
CA TYR A 488 3.78 18.38 14.69
C TYR A 488 5.02 18.37 15.60
N ALA A 489 5.39 17.24 16.21
CA ALA A 489 6.56 17.09 17.09
C ALA A 489 7.88 17.65 16.52
N ASN A 490 8.14 17.43 15.22
CA ASN A 490 9.34 17.94 14.56
C ASN A 490 9.33 19.47 14.38
N TRP A 491 8.14 20.07 14.22
CA TRP A 491 8.00 21.52 14.17
C TRP A 491 8.25 22.14 15.55
N TYR A 492 7.68 21.58 16.63
CA TYR A 492 7.95 22.04 17.99
C TYR A 492 9.45 22.06 18.33
N SER A 493 10.21 21.05 17.90
CA SER A 493 11.67 21.00 18.16
C SER A 493 12.49 22.11 17.50
N LYS A 494 11.92 22.79 16.51
CA LYS A 494 12.58 23.81 15.72
C LYS A 494 11.86 25.16 15.77
N ALA A 495 10.77 25.27 16.53
CA ALA A 495 9.99 26.50 16.63
C ALA A 495 10.78 27.62 17.34
N GLN A 496 10.55 28.88 16.98
CA GLN A 496 11.29 30.03 17.53
C GLN A 496 10.97 30.30 19.01
N THR A 497 9.80 29.88 19.47
CA THR A 497 9.30 30.18 20.82
C THR A 497 9.45 28.94 21.71
N PRO A 498 10.43 28.89 22.64
CA PRO A 498 10.62 27.75 23.54
C PRO A 498 9.37 27.41 24.36
N ALA A 499 8.56 28.42 24.71
CA ALA A 499 7.31 28.23 25.43
C ALA A 499 6.27 27.35 24.70
N LEU A 500 6.34 27.24 23.37
CA LEU A 500 5.44 26.34 22.62
C LEU A 500 5.83 24.87 22.82
N LEU A 501 7.13 24.58 22.90
CA LEU A 501 7.61 23.24 23.22
C LEU A 501 7.20 22.87 24.64
N ASP A 502 7.31 23.79 25.60
CA ASP A 502 6.89 23.58 27.00
C ASP A 502 5.41 23.20 27.07
N LYS A 503 4.54 23.96 26.38
CA LYS A 503 3.09 23.69 26.29
C LYS A 503 2.81 22.32 25.64
N ALA A 504 3.46 21.99 24.53
CA ALA A 504 3.26 20.72 23.84
C ALA A 504 3.77 19.51 24.66
N ALA A 505 4.86 19.69 25.42
CA ALA A 505 5.41 18.72 26.34
C ALA A 505 4.44 18.44 27.51
N GLU A 506 3.93 19.51 28.13
CA GLU A 506 2.93 19.42 29.20
C GLU A 506 1.64 18.73 28.72
N LEU A 507 1.14 19.12 27.54
CA LEU A 507 -0.02 18.48 26.92
C LEU A 507 0.21 17.00 26.68
N SER A 508 1.37 16.59 26.15
CA SER A 508 1.67 15.18 25.92
C SER A 508 1.72 14.37 27.21
N LEU A 509 2.38 14.90 28.24
CA LEU A 509 2.51 14.22 29.53
C LEU A 509 1.17 14.13 30.27
N SER A 510 0.39 15.21 30.28
CA SER A 510 -0.93 15.23 30.91
C SER A 510 -1.91 14.31 30.19
N SER A 511 -1.92 14.33 28.85
CA SER A 511 -2.77 13.46 28.03
C SER A 511 -2.43 11.99 28.23
N PHE A 512 -1.14 11.65 28.31
CA PHE A 512 -0.71 10.28 28.60
C PHE A 512 -1.19 9.81 29.98
N ASN A 513 -1.01 10.63 31.02
CA ASN A 513 -1.48 10.30 32.38
C ASN A 513 -3.02 10.20 32.44
N LEU A 514 -3.72 11.06 31.71
CA LEU A 514 -5.17 11.04 31.63
C LEU A 514 -5.69 9.80 30.90
N ALA A 515 -5.10 9.49 29.73
CA ALA A 515 -5.41 8.29 28.96
C ALA A 515 -5.25 7.02 29.81
N PHE A 516 -4.14 6.95 30.55
CA PHE A 516 -3.86 5.83 31.45
C PHE A 516 -4.84 5.74 32.62
N SER A 517 -5.22 6.86 33.25
CA SER A 517 -6.06 6.83 34.46
C SER A 517 -7.56 6.75 34.20
N SER A 518 -8.05 7.31 33.08
CA SER A 518 -9.49 7.55 32.87
C SER A 518 -10.13 6.63 31.83
N PHE A 519 -9.35 6.02 30.93
CA PHE A 519 -9.90 5.28 29.78
C PHE A 519 -9.46 3.80 29.72
N LEU A 520 -8.78 3.28 30.76
CA LEU A 520 -8.36 1.88 30.87
C LEU A 520 -9.37 0.96 31.59
N ASP A 521 -10.53 1.47 32.03
CA ASP A 521 -11.56 0.68 32.75
C ASP A 521 -12.68 0.11 31.84
N GLU A 522 -13.20 -1.06 32.22
CA GLU A 522 -14.08 -1.95 31.42
C GLU A 522 -15.45 -1.35 31.03
N THR A 523 -15.93 -0.34 31.74
CA THR A 523 -17.22 0.32 31.44
C THR A 523 -17.21 1.13 30.14
N SER A 524 -16.03 1.39 29.58
CA SER A 524 -15.83 2.05 28.27
C SER A 524 -15.59 1.06 27.11
N SER A 525 -15.65 -0.25 27.37
CA SER A 525 -15.12 -1.27 26.46
C SER A 525 -15.90 -1.48 25.16
N SER A 526 -17.24 -1.44 25.14
CA SER A 526 -17.98 -1.65 23.88
C SER A 526 -17.74 -0.52 22.89
N PHE A 527 -17.69 0.72 23.39
CA PHE A 527 -17.50 1.90 22.55
C PHE A 527 -16.06 2.03 22.07
N ILE A 528 -15.07 1.75 22.94
CA ILE A 528 -13.64 1.77 22.56
C ILE A 528 -13.29 0.59 21.64
N GLN A 529 -13.97 -0.56 21.74
CA GLN A 529 -13.75 -1.70 20.82
C GLN A 529 -14.21 -1.42 19.39
N GLU A 530 -15.26 -0.61 19.22
CA GLU A 530 -15.70 -0.14 17.89
C GLU A 530 -14.78 0.95 17.32
N MET A 531 -13.89 1.52 18.14
CA MET A 531 -12.91 2.50 17.70
C MET A 531 -11.67 1.81 17.10
N SER A 532 -11.28 2.22 15.91
CA SER A 532 -9.94 1.98 15.37
C SER A 532 -8.83 2.76 16.11
N ILE A 533 -9.19 3.81 16.86
CA ILE A 533 -8.27 4.77 17.48
C ILE A 533 -8.26 4.58 19.00
N SER A 534 -7.16 4.08 19.56
CA SER A 534 -6.94 4.03 21.00
C SER A 534 -6.39 5.38 21.52
N PRO A 535 -7.07 6.09 22.43
CA PRO A 535 -6.56 7.33 23.02
C PRO A 535 -5.22 7.14 23.73
N PHE A 536 -5.01 5.97 24.33
CA PHE A 536 -3.73 5.61 24.96
C PHE A 536 -2.62 5.43 23.92
N ALA A 537 -2.89 4.71 22.82
CA ALA A 537 -1.91 4.48 21.75
C ALA A 537 -1.49 5.80 21.10
N GLU A 538 -2.44 6.69 20.85
CA GLU A 538 -2.15 8.02 20.31
C GLU A 538 -1.36 8.88 21.31
N ALA A 539 -1.70 8.84 22.60
CA ALA A 539 -0.95 9.56 23.63
C ALA A 539 0.49 9.02 23.78
N ALA A 540 0.68 7.70 23.77
CA ALA A 540 1.98 7.05 23.80
C ALA A 540 2.83 7.43 22.57
N THR A 541 2.23 7.43 21.38
CA THR A 541 2.87 7.82 20.12
C THR A 541 3.23 9.31 20.10
N ALA A 542 2.34 10.18 20.57
CA ALA A 542 2.59 11.62 20.67
C ALA A 542 3.76 11.92 21.62
N LEU A 543 3.74 11.30 22.81
CA LEU A 543 4.80 11.41 23.79
C LEU A 543 6.13 10.91 23.22
N ARG A 544 6.15 9.70 22.64
CA ARG A 544 7.35 9.18 21.95
C ARG A 544 7.90 10.19 20.95
N ASN A 545 7.06 10.71 20.07
CA ASN A 545 7.51 11.61 19.00
C ASN A 545 8.11 12.90 19.57
N ILE A 546 7.52 13.48 20.61
CA ILE A 546 8.07 14.67 21.28
C ILE A 546 9.39 14.36 22.01
N LEU A 547 9.44 13.29 22.80
CA LEU A 547 10.67 12.88 23.52
C LEU A 547 11.83 12.64 22.54
N SER A 548 11.51 12.07 21.37
CA SER A 548 12.50 11.73 20.35
C SER A 548 13.06 12.94 19.60
N ARG A 549 12.27 14.01 19.46
CA ARG A 549 12.66 15.23 18.74
C ARG A 549 13.34 16.25 19.66
N CYS A 550 12.98 16.25 20.95
CA CYS A 550 13.50 17.20 21.93
C CYS A 550 14.13 16.52 23.17
N PRO A 551 15.01 15.51 23.04
CA PRO A 551 15.44 14.71 24.19
C PRO A 551 16.12 15.52 25.29
N ALA A 552 16.93 16.52 24.94
CA ALA A 552 17.60 17.39 25.91
C ALA A 552 16.62 18.23 26.75
N HIS A 553 15.43 18.55 26.21
CA HIS A 553 14.41 19.29 26.94
C HIS A 553 13.88 18.49 28.14
N PHE A 554 13.73 17.18 27.96
CA PHE A 554 13.21 16.24 28.95
C PHE A 554 14.28 15.63 29.86
N ALA A 555 15.56 15.91 29.60
CA ALA A 555 16.68 15.46 30.43
C ALA A 555 16.77 16.19 31.79
N LYS A 556 15.84 17.12 32.08
CA LYS A 556 15.76 17.83 33.37
C LYS A 556 15.26 16.87 34.47
N PRO A 557 15.76 16.96 35.72
CA PRO A 557 15.40 16.03 36.81
C PRO A 557 13.88 15.93 37.06
N GLN A 558 13.14 17.03 36.98
CA GLN A 558 11.69 17.04 37.17
C GLN A 558 10.96 16.25 36.07
N ALA A 559 11.34 16.44 34.81
CA ALA A 559 10.75 15.73 33.69
C ALA A 559 11.07 14.23 33.73
N LEU A 560 12.32 13.88 34.08
CA LEU A 560 12.73 12.49 34.30
C LEU A 560 11.96 11.82 35.44
N SER A 561 11.70 12.52 36.54
CA SER A 561 10.91 11.99 37.64
C SER A 561 9.47 11.68 37.22
N VAL A 562 8.84 12.59 36.45
CA VAL A 562 7.49 12.36 35.91
C VAL A 562 7.49 11.17 34.95
N LEU A 563 8.42 11.12 33.99
CA LEU A 563 8.55 10.01 33.04
C LEU A 563 8.81 8.67 33.74
N GLY A 564 9.71 8.65 34.72
CA GLY A 564 10.01 7.46 35.52
C GLY A 564 8.79 6.99 36.30
N SER A 565 8.07 7.88 36.98
CA SER A 565 6.85 7.52 37.70
C SER A 565 5.74 7.03 36.77
N GLY A 566 5.62 7.62 35.57
CA GLY A 566 4.68 7.18 34.54
C GLY A 566 5.00 5.78 34.03
N TRP A 567 6.29 5.48 33.82
CA TRP A 567 6.77 4.15 33.42
C TRP A 567 6.54 3.11 34.52
N GLU A 568 6.87 3.41 35.77
CA GLU A 568 6.67 2.50 36.91
C GLU A 568 5.19 2.19 37.17
N ARG A 569 4.29 3.15 36.92
CA ARG A 569 2.84 2.93 37.02
C ARG A 569 2.32 1.86 36.09
N LEU A 570 2.92 1.68 34.90
CA LEU A 570 2.54 0.62 33.97
C LEU A 570 2.68 -0.77 34.61
N TYR A 571 3.60 -0.91 35.56
CA TYR A 571 3.90 -2.15 36.27
C TYR A 571 3.23 -2.29 37.64
N SER A 572 2.58 -1.24 38.15
CA SER A 572 2.08 -1.19 39.54
C SER A 572 0.77 -1.97 39.76
N ASN A 573 0.04 -2.32 38.70
CA ASN A 573 -1.22 -3.06 38.79
C ASN A 573 -1.14 -4.32 37.90
N GLU A 574 -1.28 -5.52 38.48
CA GLU A 574 -1.17 -6.78 37.72
C GLU A 574 -2.17 -6.82 36.55
N GLY A 575 -3.36 -6.21 36.70
CA GLY A 575 -4.38 -6.13 35.65
C GLY A 575 -4.16 -5.06 34.57
N SER A 576 -3.41 -3.97 34.83
CA SER A 576 -3.18 -2.93 33.81
C SER A 576 -2.20 -3.38 32.73
N ASN A 577 -1.33 -4.32 33.09
CA ASN A 577 -0.26 -4.82 32.24
C ASN A 577 -0.76 -5.69 31.07
N GLU A 578 -1.93 -6.30 31.21
CA GLU A 578 -2.60 -7.07 30.14
C GLU A 578 -3.47 -6.18 29.24
N ARG A 579 -3.87 -4.98 29.72
CA ARG A 579 -4.77 -4.06 29.00
C ARG A 579 -4.06 -3.13 28.02
N ILE A 580 -2.74 -2.94 28.19
CA ILE A 580 -1.95 -2.06 27.34
C ILE A 580 -1.20 -2.88 26.30
N ASN A 581 -1.36 -2.51 25.04
CA ASN A 581 -0.64 -3.15 23.93
C ASN A 581 0.87 -2.98 24.10
N ILE A 582 1.61 -4.02 23.71
CA ILE A 582 3.07 -4.03 23.78
C ILE A 582 3.69 -2.91 22.93
N GLU A 583 3.11 -2.62 21.77
CA GLU A 583 3.53 -1.55 20.85
C GLU A 583 3.51 -0.16 21.52
N ASP A 584 2.54 0.11 22.40
CA ASP A 584 2.44 1.39 23.09
C ASP A 584 3.53 1.52 24.16
N ARG A 585 3.85 0.42 24.85
CA ARG A 585 4.95 0.37 25.82
C ARG A 585 6.30 0.53 25.12
N GLU A 586 6.48 -0.10 23.96
CA GLU A 586 7.65 0.08 23.10
C GLU A 586 7.80 1.54 22.65
N ALA A 587 6.71 2.19 22.25
CA ALA A 587 6.72 3.59 21.86
C ALA A 587 7.23 4.48 23.01
N ILE A 588 6.69 4.29 24.22
CA ILE A 588 7.07 5.08 25.40
C ILE A 588 8.54 4.85 25.76
N CYS A 589 8.97 3.58 25.91
CA CYS A 589 10.34 3.29 26.32
C CYS A 589 11.36 3.75 25.28
N SER A 590 11.05 3.63 23.98
CA SER A 590 11.89 4.17 22.90
C SER A 590 12.08 5.68 23.01
N GLY A 591 11.00 6.41 23.33
CA GLY A 591 11.06 7.85 23.60
C GLY A 591 11.93 8.18 24.82
N ILE A 592 11.74 7.47 25.94
CA ILE A 592 12.53 7.66 27.17
C ILE A 592 14.01 7.34 26.93
N CYS A 593 14.34 6.25 26.22
CA CYS A 593 15.73 5.91 25.88
C CYS A 593 16.47 7.05 25.16
N ARG A 594 15.80 7.78 24.27
CA ARG A 594 16.38 8.94 23.59
C ARG A 594 16.64 10.11 24.53
N VAL A 595 15.77 10.31 25.53
CA VAL A 595 15.98 11.31 26.60
C VAL A 595 17.18 10.91 27.46
N LEU A 596 17.25 9.64 27.88
CA LEU A 596 18.36 9.14 28.70
C LEU A 596 19.70 9.25 27.97
N ALA A 597 19.72 8.97 26.66
CA ALA A 597 20.90 9.15 25.84
C ALA A 597 21.36 10.61 25.74
N ALA A 598 20.49 11.59 26.02
CA ALA A 598 20.83 13.01 26.06
C ALA A 598 21.34 13.51 27.42
N LEU A 599 21.39 12.65 28.43
CA LEU A 599 22.07 12.94 29.68
C LEU A 599 23.59 12.92 29.51
N PRO A 600 24.35 13.50 30.45
CA PRO A 600 25.79 13.31 30.55
C PRO A 600 26.17 11.81 30.59
N PRO A 601 27.27 11.37 29.93
CA PRO A 601 27.65 9.95 29.86
C PRO A 601 27.81 9.24 31.20
N ASP A 602 28.23 9.96 32.24
CA ASP A 602 28.35 9.47 33.62
C ASP A 602 27.00 9.06 34.24
N GLN A 603 25.88 9.56 33.71
CA GLN A 603 24.53 9.26 34.21
C GLN A 603 23.82 8.17 33.41
N TRP A 604 24.38 7.74 32.27
CA TRP A 604 23.75 6.77 31.38
C TRP A 604 23.47 5.44 32.07
N ALA A 605 24.48 4.86 32.74
CA ALA A 605 24.36 3.55 33.37
C ALA A 605 23.29 3.52 34.47
N THR A 606 23.29 4.52 35.36
CA THR A 606 22.32 4.61 36.46
C THR A 606 20.90 4.82 35.93
N SER A 607 20.72 5.71 34.94
CA SER A 607 19.40 6.04 34.42
C SER A 607 18.81 4.91 33.58
N LEU A 608 19.64 4.24 32.77
CA LEU A 608 19.24 3.06 32.01
C LEU A 608 18.86 1.90 32.93
N SER A 609 19.63 1.68 34.01
CA SER A 609 19.30 0.67 35.02
C SER A 609 17.96 0.96 35.70
N ALA A 610 17.67 2.23 36.02
CA ALA A 610 16.39 2.63 36.59
C ALA A 610 15.22 2.39 35.62
N LEU A 611 15.40 2.66 34.32
CA LEU A 611 14.38 2.41 33.29
C LEU A 611 14.11 0.91 33.08
N ALA A 612 15.17 0.09 33.00
CA ALA A 612 15.06 -1.34 32.73
C ALA A 612 14.57 -2.14 33.95
N ARG A 613 14.74 -1.60 35.17
CA ARG A 613 14.42 -2.30 36.43
C ARG A 613 13.00 -2.88 36.47
N PRO A 614 11.90 -2.14 36.20
CA PRO A 614 10.55 -2.69 36.25
C PRO A 614 10.34 -3.85 35.27
N THR A 615 10.92 -3.77 34.06
CA THR A 615 10.87 -4.82 33.04
C THR A 615 11.62 -6.07 33.50
N ILE A 616 12.83 -5.89 34.06
CA ILE A 616 13.65 -7.00 34.59
C ILE A 616 12.94 -7.70 35.76
N GLU A 617 12.43 -6.96 36.73
CA GLU A 617 11.72 -7.51 37.89
C GLU A 617 10.43 -8.24 37.47
N CYS A 618 9.69 -7.68 36.50
CA CYS A 618 8.52 -8.34 35.93
C CYS A 618 8.90 -9.66 35.23
N LEU A 619 9.98 -9.66 34.44
CA LEU A 619 10.46 -10.85 33.76
C LEU A 619 10.85 -11.95 34.77
N GLU A 620 11.58 -11.61 35.83
CA GLU A 620 11.93 -12.56 36.92
C GLU A 620 10.69 -13.18 37.59
N ILE A 621 9.66 -12.37 37.87
CA ILE A 621 8.38 -12.85 38.43
C ILE A 621 7.67 -13.78 37.45
N VAL A 622 7.58 -13.40 36.18
CA VAL A 622 6.90 -14.17 35.13
C VAL A 622 7.63 -15.49 34.85
N THR A 623 8.96 -15.50 34.88
CA THR A 623 9.78 -16.72 34.79
C THR A 623 9.48 -17.68 35.92
N LYS A 624 9.37 -17.19 37.16
CA LYS A 624 8.98 -18.03 38.30
C LYS A 624 7.56 -18.60 38.14
N LYS A 625 6.60 -17.76 37.73
CA LYS A 625 5.22 -18.21 37.43
C LYS A 625 5.20 -19.28 36.32
N ALA A 626 6.03 -19.13 35.28
CA ALA A 626 6.14 -20.11 34.20
C ALA A 626 6.72 -21.44 34.68
N ASP A 627 7.72 -21.40 35.57
CA ASP A 627 8.29 -22.60 36.19
C ASP A 627 7.26 -23.36 37.05
N ASP A 628 6.49 -22.63 37.85
CA ASP A 628 5.44 -23.20 38.70
C ASP A 628 4.32 -23.82 37.84
N SER A 629 3.87 -23.12 36.80
CA SER A 629 2.87 -23.63 35.83
C SER A 629 3.38 -24.83 35.03
N LEU A 630 4.64 -24.83 34.60
CA LEU A 630 5.25 -25.97 33.90
C LEU A 630 5.41 -27.20 34.81
N ALA A 631 5.69 -26.99 36.10
CA ALA A 631 5.74 -28.06 37.08
C ALA A 631 4.35 -28.65 37.36
N ALA A 632 3.29 -27.82 37.35
CA ALA A 632 1.91 -28.25 37.50
C ALA A 632 1.43 -29.08 36.30
N THR A 633 1.70 -28.63 35.07
CA THR A 633 1.34 -29.38 33.85
C THR A 633 2.01 -30.74 33.75
N LYS A 634 3.24 -30.89 34.27
CA LYS A 634 3.95 -32.19 34.33
C LYS A 634 3.39 -33.17 35.38
N LYS A 635 2.63 -32.70 36.38
CA LYS A 635 2.15 -33.52 37.51
C LYS A 635 0.70 -33.99 37.39
N ALA A 636 -0.11 -33.37 36.53
CA ALA A 636 -1.53 -33.63 36.39
C ALA A 636 -1.89 -34.38 35.09
N THR A 637 -2.98 -35.15 35.10
CA THR A 637 -3.75 -35.43 33.88
C THR A 637 -4.33 -34.10 33.40
N CYS A 638 -3.61 -33.42 32.49
CA CYS A 638 -3.83 -32.03 32.07
C CYS A 638 -5.31 -31.62 31.99
N SER A 639 -5.68 -30.62 32.79
CA SER A 639 -6.84 -29.80 32.46
C SER A 639 -6.45 -28.83 31.33
N SER A 640 -7.40 -28.49 30.45
CA SER A 640 -7.16 -27.50 29.38
C SER A 640 -6.78 -26.12 29.94
N ASP A 641 -7.20 -25.83 31.18
CA ASP A 641 -7.04 -24.52 31.83
C ASP A 641 -5.59 -24.28 32.30
N ASP A 642 -4.89 -25.32 32.75
CA ASP A 642 -3.49 -25.23 33.19
C ASP A 642 -2.55 -24.88 32.01
N PHE A 643 -2.81 -25.44 30.83
CA PHE A 643 -2.05 -25.13 29.62
C PHE A 643 -2.33 -23.72 29.11
N GLY A 644 -3.60 -23.28 29.13
CA GLY A 644 -3.98 -21.90 28.79
C GLY A 644 -3.28 -20.87 29.68
N THR A 645 -3.19 -21.16 30.99
CA THR A 645 -2.47 -20.32 31.95
C THR A 645 -0.98 -20.23 31.62
N LEU A 646 -0.32 -21.37 31.34
CA LEU A 646 1.08 -21.39 30.92
C LEU A 646 1.32 -20.54 29.65
N MET A 647 0.45 -20.67 28.64
CA MET A 647 0.59 -19.93 27.38
C MET A 647 0.38 -18.42 27.55
N SER A 648 -0.51 -17.99 28.46
CA SER A 648 -0.66 -16.58 28.84
C SER A 648 0.61 -16.05 29.50
N VAL A 649 1.16 -16.80 30.47
CA VAL A 649 2.42 -16.43 31.17
C VAL A 649 3.60 -16.36 30.18
N LEU A 650 3.72 -17.31 29.25
CA LEU A 650 4.75 -17.29 28.21
C LEU A 650 4.58 -16.12 27.23
N THR A 651 3.34 -15.75 26.89
CA THR A 651 3.08 -14.56 26.06
C THR A 651 3.50 -13.29 26.79
N ARG A 652 3.22 -13.19 28.08
CA ARG A 652 3.70 -12.08 28.91
C ARG A 652 5.23 -12.04 29.00
N MET A 653 5.87 -13.20 29.17
CA MET A 653 7.33 -13.33 29.15
C MET A 653 7.92 -12.80 27.85
N ALA A 654 7.33 -13.20 26.71
CA ALA A 654 7.77 -12.76 25.40
C ALA A 654 7.67 -11.22 25.24
N ASN A 655 6.58 -10.63 25.71
CA ASN A 655 6.38 -9.17 25.69
C ASN A 655 7.43 -8.41 26.51
N GLU A 656 7.83 -8.91 27.68
CA GLU A 656 8.88 -8.25 28.47
C GLU A 656 10.27 -8.39 27.83
N ILE A 657 10.58 -9.54 27.21
CA ILE A 657 11.81 -9.70 26.42
C ILE A 657 11.81 -8.70 25.26
N ARG A 658 10.69 -8.58 24.53
CA ARG A 658 10.52 -7.62 23.43
C ARG A 658 10.70 -6.16 23.88
N LEU A 659 10.28 -5.80 25.09
CA LEU A 659 10.59 -4.48 25.67
C LEU A 659 12.08 -4.27 25.94
N LEU A 660 12.78 -5.29 26.45
CA LEU A 660 14.23 -5.21 26.64
C LEU A 660 14.96 -5.05 25.31
N CYS A 661 14.51 -5.72 24.24
CA CYS A 661 14.99 -5.51 22.88
C CYS A 661 14.83 -4.04 22.46
N THR A 662 13.62 -3.49 22.63
CA THR A 662 13.33 -2.09 22.28
C THR A 662 14.17 -1.09 23.09
N ILE A 663 14.37 -1.32 24.39
CA ILE A 663 15.24 -0.49 25.25
C ILE A 663 16.68 -0.54 24.74
N THR A 664 17.19 -1.75 24.48
CA THR A 664 18.56 -1.99 23.97
C THR A 664 18.78 -1.26 22.65
N ARG A 665 17.93 -1.53 21.66
CA ARG A 665 18.01 -0.96 20.31
C ARG A 665 17.88 0.56 20.33
N SER A 666 16.85 1.09 21.00
CA SER A 666 16.57 2.53 21.02
C SER A 666 17.67 3.31 21.72
N PHE A 667 18.21 2.79 22.81
CA PHE A 667 19.29 3.43 23.55
C PHE A 667 20.63 3.34 22.81
N ASN A 668 20.97 2.18 22.23
CA ASN A 668 22.20 2.01 21.43
C ASN A 668 22.21 2.97 20.24
N LEU A 669 21.14 3.03 19.45
CA LEU A 669 21.02 3.94 18.31
C LEU A 669 21.12 5.42 18.73
N ALA A 670 20.50 5.79 19.85
CA ALA A 670 20.52 7.17 20.35
C ALA A 670 21.93 7.58 20.83
N THR A 671 22.63 6.70 21.54
CA THR A 671 24.00 6.96 22.02
C THR A 671 25.04 6.96 20.90
N MET A 672 24.89 6.10 19.89
CA MET A 672 25.74 6.15 18.69
C MET A 672 25.64 7.51 17.99
N LYS A 673 24.42 7.99 17.76
CA LYS A 673 24.19 9.30 17.14
C LYS A 673 24.77 10.46 17.98
N GLN A 674 24.71 10.36 19.31
CA GLN A 674 25.32 11.33 20.21
C GLN A 674 26.85 11.35 20.10
N ARG A 675 27.49 10.17 20.07
CA ARG A 675 28.94 10.04 19.93
C ARG A 675 29.43 10.61 18.59
N ASP A 676 28.73 10.31 17.49
CA ASP A 676 29.07 10.84 16.16
C ASP A 676 28.96 12.38 16.10
N ALA A 677 27.96 12.95 16.78
CA ALA A 677 27.80 14.40 16.90
C ALA A 677 28.92 15.05 17.73
N MET A 678 29.40 14.40 18.79
CA MET A 678 30.54 14.89 19.58
C MET A 678 31.86 14.78 18.81
N ALA A 679 32.08 13.68 18.08
CA ALA A 679 33.29 13.43 17.29
C ALA A 679 33.44 14.43 16.13
N SER A 680 32.34 14.85 15.51
CA SER A 680 32.36 15.86 14.43
C SER A 680 32.58 17.30 14.92
N GLY A 681 32.33 17.60 16.21
CA GLY A 681 32.48 18.93 16.80
C GLY A 681 33.86 19.23 17.41
N SER A 682 34.65 18.21 17.77
CA SER A 682 35.96 18.38 18.42
C SER A 682 37.12 18.05 17.45
N LYS A 683 37.67 19.07 16.78
CA LYS A 683 38.86 18.92 15.92
C LYS A 683 40.19 19.12 16.66
N THR A 684 40.20 19.29 17.98
CA THR A 684 41.39 19.74 18.72
C THR A 684 41.52 19.11 20.10
N SER A 685 41.89 17.83 20.16
CA SER A 685 42.73 17.25 21.23
C SER A 685 42.92 15.75 21.01
N THR A 686 44.13 15.33 20.68
CA THR A 686 44.58 13.93 20.55
C THR A 686 44.87 13.29 21.91
N ASP A 687 44.11 13.64 22.96
CA ASP A 687 44.25 12.97 24.24
C ASP A 687 43.37 11.73 24.27
N SER A 688 44.02 10.57 24.42
CA SER A 688 43.44 9.23 24.47
C SER A 688 42.59 9.03 25.73
N VAL A 689 41.47 9.73 25.84
CA VAL A 689 40.46 9.47 26.86
C VAL A 689 39.94 8.06 26.63
N LYS A 690 40.13 7.16 27.60
CA LYS A 690 39.61 5.80 27.56
C LYS A 690 38.10 5.88 27.31
N ASP A 691 37.63 5.26 26.23
CA ASP A 691 36.21 5.22 25.92
C ASP A 691 35.45 4.58 27.10
N PRO A 692 34.45 5.28 27.67
CA PRO A 692 33.68 4.76 28.78
C PRO A 692 32.95 3.48 28.36
N GLU A 693 32.95 2.48 29.26
CA GLU A 693 32.26 1.20 29.05
C GLU A 693 30.79 1.44 28.64
N ASN A 694 30.30 0.68 27.66
CA ASN A 694 28.93 0.85 27.18
C ASN A 694 27.94 0.53 28.33
N PRO A 695 27.05 1.46 28.72
CA PRO A 695 26.13 1.29 29.85
C PRO A 695 25.18 0.08 29.69
N LEU A 696 24.96 -0.39 28.47
CA LEU A 696 24.16 -1.58 28.19
C LEU A 696 24.78 -2.87 28.79
N PHE A 697 26.11 -2.94 28.93
CA PHE A 697 26.76 -4.10 29.56
C PHE A 697 26.33 -4.29 31.02
N GLY A 698 26.11 -3.21 31.76
CA GLY A 698 25.62 -3.28 33.14
C GLY A 698 24.19 -3.84 33.23
N MET A 699 23.34 -3.45 32.29
CA MET A 699 21.97 -3.98 32.17
C MET A 699 21.99 -5.47 31.80
N PHE A 700 22.83 -5.86 30.83
CA PHE A 700 22.98 -7.24 30.39
C PHE A 700 23.49 -8.15 31.50
N ARG A 701 24.54 -7.77 32.23
CA ARG A 701 25.02 -8.55 33.39
C ARG A 701 23.93 -8.83 34.42
N ARG A 702 22.98 -7.90 34.62
CA ARG A 702 21.86 -8.08 35.55
C ARG A 702 20.83 -9.07 35.03
N ILE A 703 20.45 -8.97 33.75
CA ILE A 703 19.36 -9.79 33.18
C ILE A 703 19.83 -11.15 32.65
N TRP A 704 21.13 -11.31 32.39
CA TRP A 704 21.72 -12.50 31.79
C TRP A 704 21.33 -13.82 32.47
N PRO A 705 21.38 -13.97 33.81
CA PRO A 705 21.00 -15.22 34.47
C PRO A 705 19.55 -15.62 34.19
N CYS A 706 18.64 -14.64 34.15
CA CYS A 706 17.23 -14.85 33.84
C CYS A 706 17.06 -15.25 32.36
N MET A 707 17.72 -14.56 31.43
CA MET A 707 17.67 -14.89 29.99
C MET A 707 18.24 -16.28 29.70
N SER A 708 19.37 -16.65 30.31
CA SER A 708 19.96 -18.00 30.15
C SER A 708 19.01 -19.09 30.64
N HIS A 709 18.33 -18.87 31.78
CA HIS A 709 17.33 -19.81 32.29
C HIS A 709 16.13 -19.93 31.36
N ILE A 710 15.64 -18.81 30.81
CA ILE A 710 14.55 -18.79 29.83
C ILE A 710 14.94 -19.57 28.57
N ALA A 711 16.12 -19.28 28.03
CA ALA A 711 16.68 -19.94 26.85
C ALA A 711 16.87 -21.46 27.07
N GLN A 712 17.21 -21.90 28.27
CA GLN A 712 17.37 -23.33 28.57
C GLN A 712 16.05 -24.06 28.74
N LYS A 713 15.03 -23.44 29.34
CA LYS A 713 13.79 -24.12 29.72
C LYS A 713 12.62 -23.90 28.76
N PHE A 714 12.55 -22.75 28.10
CA PHE A 714 11.36 -22.30 27.36
C PHE A 714 11.63 -22.01 25.88
N SER A 715 12.84 -22.24 25.36
CA SER A 715 13.19 -22.09 23.93
C SER A 715 12.56 -23.13 23.00
N SER A 716 11.80 -24.09 23.53
CA SER A 716 10.95 -24.96 22.71
C SER A 716 9.65 -24.27 22.29
N TYR A 717 9.30 -23.12 22.89
CA TYR A 717 8.09 -22.37 22.54
C TYR A 717 8.42 -21.28 21.52
N GLU A 718 7.83 -21.38 20.33
CA GLU A 718 8.10 -20.50 19.19
C GLU A 718 8.11 -18.99 19.54
N LYS A 719 7.09 -18.49 20.25
CA LYS A 719 7.02 -17.08 20.67
C LYS A 719 8.24 -16.63 21.49
N ILE A 720 8.74 -17.51 22.37
CA ILE A 720 9.92 -17.22 23.20
C ILE A 720 11.18 -17.25 22.33
N THR A 721 11.31 -18.25 21.48
CA THR A 721 12.46 -18.39 20.58
C THR A 721 12.58 -17.21 19.62
N ASN A 722 11.46 -16.70 19.11
CA ASN A 722 11.40 -15.51 18.27
C ASN A 722 11.97 -14.28 18.99
N VAL A 723 11.44 -13.95 20.17
CA VAL A 723 11.91 -12.77 20.91
C VAL A 723 13.33 -12.94 21.47
N LEU A 724 13.77 -14.17 21.75
CA LEU A 724 15.17 -14.44 22.11
C LEU A 724 16.09 -14.19 20.92
N GLY A 725 15.68 -14.54 19.70
CA GLY A 725 16.43 -14.21 18.48
C GLY A 725 16.55 -12.71 18.25
N ASP A 726 15.45 -11.98 18.43
CA ASP A 726 15.46 -10.51 18.37
C ASP A 726 16.39 -9.91 19.42
N PHE A 727 16.34 -10.45 20.66
CA PHE A 727 17.21 -10.01 21.75
C PHE A 727 18.69 -10.23 21.43
N LEU A 728 19.06 -11.42 20.95
CA LEU A 728 20.43 -11.73 20.56
C LEU A 728 20.91 -10.85 19.41
N THR A 729 20.04 -10.59 18.42
CA THR A 729 20.32 -9.69 17.29
C THR A 729 20.57 -8.26 17.76
N ASP A 730 19.72 -7.72 18.63
CA ASP A 730 19.93 -6.36 19.17
C ASP A 730 21.16 -6.28 20.09
N ALA A 731 21.48 -7.35 20.81
CA ALA A 731 22.62 -7.42 21.71
C ALA A 731 23.97 -7.47 20.96
N VAL A 732 24.05 -8.18 19.84
CA VAL A 732 25.30 -8.28 19.06
C VAL A 732 25.66 -6.98 18.36
N SER A 733 24.68 -6.14 18.02
CA SER A 733 24.91 -4.81 17.43
C SER A 733 25.45 -3.74 18.41
N ILE A 734 25.70 -4.09 19.66
CA ILE A 734 26.26 -3.18 20.66
C ILE A 734 27.76 -2.99 20.45
N LYS A 735 28.16 -1.76 20.13
CA LYS A 735 29.58 -1.40 20.04
C LYS A 735 30.19 -1.21 21.44
N GLY A 736 31.32 -1.87 21.68
CA GLY A 736 32.15 -1.72 22.88
C GLY A 736 33.64 -1.77 22.53
N ASN A 737 34.52 -1.62 23.52
CA ASN A 737 35.95 -1.86 23.33
C ASN A 737 36.17 -3.32 22.96
N ASP A 738 37.14 -3.61 22.08
CA ASP A 738 37.35 -4.93 21.46
C ASP A 738 37.23 -6.11 22.45
N GLY A 739 37.85 -6.02 23.63
CA GLY A 739 37.77 -7.08 24.64
C GLY A 739 36.37 -7.31 25.25
N SER A 740 35.63 -6.23 25.51
CA SER A 740 34.26 -6.33 26.07
C SER A 740 33.25 -6.81 25.02
N ALA A 741 33.41 -6.37 23.78
CA ALA A 741 32.55 -6.79 22.67
C ALA A 741 32.75 -8.29 22.35
N MET A 742 33.99 -8.77 22.37
CA MET A 742 34.29 -10.19 22.17
C MET A 742 33.76 -11.07 23.30
N SER A 743 33.89 -10.65 24.56
CA SER A 743 33.31 -11.37 25.70
C SER A 743 31.79 -11.51 25.57
N LEU A 744 31.10 -10.44 25.18
CA LEU A 744 29.66 -10.47 24.96
C LEU A 744 29.30 -11.37 23.78
N LEU A 745 30.01 -11.27 22.64
CA LEU A 745 29.77 -12.13 21.48
C LEU A 745 29.87 -13.62 21.84
N LYS A 746 30.84 -13.99 22.68
CA LYS A 746 31.00 -15.36 23.18
C LYS A 746 29.79 -15.81 24.00
N GLU A 747 29.35 -15.00 24.97
CA GLU A 747 28.17 -15.29 25.79
C GLU A 747 26.89 -15.41 24.93
N LEU A 748 26.70 -14.49 23.97
CA LEU A 748 25.59 -14.53 23.00
C LEU A 748 25.63 -15.80 22.14
N SER A 749 26.83 -16.19 21.69
CA SER A 749 27.03 -17.44 20.95
C SER A 749 26.63 -18.66 21.79
N ASP A 750 27.11 -18.77 23.03
CA ASP A 750 26.77 -19.88 23.94
C ASP A 750 25.25 -20.00 24.18
N MET A 751 24.54 -18.87 24.32
CA MET A 751 23.08 -18.87 24.42
C MET A 751 22.41 -19.32 23.11
N SER A 752 22.88 -18.82 21.96
CA SER A 752 22.35 -19.21 20.65
C SER A 752 22.53 -20.71 20.38
N ILE A 753 23.67 -21.29 20.78
CA ILE A 753 23.97 -22.72 20.68
C ILE A 753 22.95 -23.52 21.49
N THR A 754 22.65 -23.05 22.71
CA THR A 754 21.65 -23.66 23.58
C THR A 754 20.26 -23.65 22.93
N ILE A 755 19.84 -22.49 22.39
CA ILE A 755 18.54 -22.33 21.75
C ILE A 755 18.43 -23.19 20.48
N MET A 756 19.43 -23.11 19.58
CA MET A 756 19.48 -23.91 18.36
C MET A 756 19.54 -25.42 18.65
N GLY A 757 20.23 -25.83 19.73
CA GLY A 757 20.26 -27.22 20.17
C GLY A 757 18.89 -27.71 20.65
N VAL A 758 18.09 -26.87 21.30
CA VAL A 758 16.71 -27.22 21.67
C VAL A 758 15.80 -27.24 20.45
N ALA A 759 15.92 -26.25 19.55
CA ALA A 759 15.12 -26.15 18.33
C ALA A 759 15.40 -27.29 17.35
N ALA A 760 16.66 -27.72 17.18
CA ALA A 760 17.04 -28.81 16.29
C ALA A 760 16.50 -30.18 16.72
N ASN A 761 16.10 -30.33 17.99
CA ASN A 761 15.44 -31.54 18.50
C ASN A 761 13.91 -31.52 18.28
N GLY A 762 13.34 -30.38 17.90
CA GLY A 762 11.92 -30.25 17.53
C GLY A 762 11.69 -30.50 16.04
N ASP A 763 10.50 -30.96 15.68
CA ASP A 763 10.11 -31.16 14.27
C ASP A 763 9.83 -29.83 13.53
N GLU A 764 9.88 -28.67 14.21
CA GLU A 764 9.53 -27.35 13.68
C GLU A 764 10.76 -26.49 13.34
N ILE A 765 11.08 -26.40 12.05
CA ILE A 765 12.20 -25.60 11.51
C ILE A 765 11.96 -24.07 11.67
N SER A 766 10.72 -23.61 11.86
CA SER A 766 10.38 -22.19 12.04
C SER A 766 11.10 -21.55 13.23
N ALA A 767 11.34 -22.32 14.29
CA ALA A 767 12.07 -21.86 15.48
C ALA A 767 13.54 -21.47 15.20
N VAL A 768 14.11 -21.89 14.06
CA VAL A 768 15.51 -21.58 13.68
C VAL A 768 15.62 -20.21 12.98
N VAL A 769 14.54 -19.71 12.37
CA VAL A 769 14.56 -18.46 11.57
C VAL A 769 15.09 -17.25 12.34
N PRO A 770 14.64 -16.97 13.58
CA PRO A 770 15.15 -15.83 14.37
C PRO A 770 16.64 -15.96 14.70
N MET A 771 17.12 -17.20 14.89
CA MET A 771 18.54 -17.46 15.15
C MET A 771 19.40 -17.18 13.92
N LEU A 772 18.90 -17.45 12.70
CA LEU A 772 19.59 -17.06 11.47
C LEU A 772 19.71 -15.54 11.35
N GLY A 773 18.72 -14.78 11.84
CA GLY A 773 18.80 -13.33 11.95
C GLY A 773 19.96 -12.86 12.82
N PHE A 774 20.13 -13.47 14.00
CA PHE A 774 21.27 -13.22 14.88
C PHE A 774 22.60 -13.61 14.24
N VAL A 775 22.71 -14.82 13.66
CA VAL A 775 23.94 -15.27 12.99
C VAL A 775 24.32 -14.33 11.85
N ARG A 776 23.34 -13.86 11.07
CA ARG A 776 23.54 -12.88 10.00
C ARG A 776 24.12 -11.57 10.53
N GLU A 777 23.55 -11.02 11.59
CA GLU A 777 24.04 -9.77 12.19
C GLU A 777 25.45 -9.94 12.78
N ALA A 778 25.72 -11.08 13.43
CA ALA A 778 27.05 -11.41 13.94
C ALA A 778 28.10 -11.49 12.80
N VAL A 779 27.73 -12.08 11.66
CA VAL A 779 28.59 -12.14 10.47
C VAL A 779 28.76 -10.76 9.84
N ASP A 780 27.73 -9.92 9.80
CA ASP A 780 27.84 -8.57 9.25
C ASP A 780 28.90 -7.73 10.02
N ILE A 781 28.87 -7.85 11.35
CA ILE A 781 29.77 -7.09 12.24
C ILE A 781 31.17 -7.72 12.28
N TYR A 782 31.28 -9.03 12.49
CA TYR A 782 32.54 -9.71 12.81
C TYR A 782 33.12 -10.56 11.67
N GLY A 783 32.35 -10.79 10.60
CA GLY A 783 32.75 -11.65 9.48
C GLY A 783 34.03 -11.19 8.80
N HIS A 784 34.24 -9.89 8.65
CA HIS A 784 35.48 -9.36 8.04
C HIS A 784 36.74 -9.66 8.86
N LEU A 785 36.64 -9.69 10.21
CA LEU A 785 37.76 -10.08 11.08
C LEU A 785 38.06 -11.58 10.94
N ALA A 786 37.00 -12.40 10.87
CA ALA A 786 37.11 -13.83 10.63
C ALA A 786 37.74 -14.14 9.26
N ASP A 787 37.32 -13.43 8.20
CA ASP A 787 37.85 -13.59 6.84
C ASP A 787 39.33 -13.16 6.74
N SER A 788 39.71 -12.10 7.44
CA SER A 788 41.10 -11.63 7.50
C SER A 788 42.02 -12.66 8.16
N ASP A 789 41.63 -13.28 9.27
CA ASP A 789 42.44 -14.33 9.92
C ASP A 789 42.63 -15.55 9.00
N VAL A 790 41.58 -15.92 8.24
CA VAL A 790 41.66 -17.01 7.26
C VAL A 790 42.61 -16.64 6.10
N ALA A 791 42.52 -15.41 5.59
CA ALA A 791 43.39 -14.91 4.53
C ALA A 791 44.86 -14.83 4.96
N ASP A 792 45.13 -14.35 6.17
CA ASP A 792 46.46 -14.23 6.75
C ASP A 792 47.12 -15.61 6.93
N LYS A 793 46.35 -16.59 7.45
CA LYS A 793 46.80 -17.99 7.55
C LYS A 793 47.08 -18.61 6.19
N ALA A 794 46.23 -18.37 5.19
CA ALA A 794 46.45 -18.86 3.82
C ALA A 794 47.67 -18.21 3.14
N SER A 795 48.02 -16.99 3.54
CA SER A 795 49.19 -16.25 3.05
C SER A 795 50.48 -16.58 3.81
N GLY A 796 50.42 -17.42 4.85
CA GLY A 796 51.57 -17.78 5.68
C GLY A 796 51.98 -16.70 6.70
N VAL A 797 51.12 -15.71 6.96
CA VAL A 797 51.34 -14.66 7.97
C VAL A 797 51.00 -15.23 9.35
N THR A 798 52.00 -15.28 10.23
CA THR A 798 51.86 -15.88 11.58
C THR A 798 51.40 -14.91 12.66
N SER A 799 51.31 -13.61 12.36
CA SER A 799 50.92 -12.56 13.29
C SER A 799 49.44 -12.18 13.15
N THR A 800 48.52 -13.11 13.43
CA THR A 800 47.10 -12.75 13.53
C THR A 800 46.80 -12.13 14.89
N THR A 801 45.92 -11.14 14.92
CA THR A 801 45.51 -10.53 16.19
C THR A 801 44.69 -11.57 16.99
N PRO A 802 44.86 -11.65 18.32
CA PRO A 802 44.13 -12.62 19.14
C PRO A 802 42.61 -12.45 19.02
N THR A 803 42.15 -11.22 18.80
CA THR A 803 40.75 -10.87 18.56
C THR A 803 40.21 -11.42 17.24
N ALA A 804 40.98 -11.37 16.14
CA ALA A 804 40.57 -11.93 14.85
C ALA A 804 40.47 -13.46 14.89
N SER A 805 41.40 -14.13 15.58
CA SER A 805 41.35 -15.58 15.76
C SER A 805 40.15 -16.02 16.62
N GLU A 806 39.81 -15.28 17.67
CA GLU A 806 38.65 -15.56 18.52
C GLU A 806 37.33 -15.30 17.77
N ALA A 807 37.24 -14.17 17.04
CA ALA A 807 36.10 -13.87 16.17
C ALA A 807 35.88 -14.95 15.11
N ARG A 808 36.95 -15.42 14.47
CA ARG A 808 36.89 -16.54 13.52
C ARG A 808 36.26 -17.79 14.16
N GLN A 809 36.74 -18.22 15.32
CA GLN A 809 36.25 -19.42 15.97
C GLN A 809 34.75 -19.34 16.28
N ILE A 810 34.28 -18.18 16.76
CA ILE A 810 32.86 -17.97 17.09
C ILE A 810 32.01 -17.93 15.81
N VAL A 811 32.41 -17.15 14.80
CA VAL A 811 31.66 -17.04 13.52
C VAL A 811 31.60 -18.40 12.81
N GLU A 812 32.70 -19.14 12.76
CA GLU A 812 32.75 -20.49 12.18
C GLU A 812 31.80 -21.46 12.88
N GLN A 813 31.73 -21.41 14.21
CA GLN A 813 30.81 -22.22 15.01
C GLN A 813 29.34 -21.85 14.75
N LEU A 814 29.02 -20.55 14.72
CA LEU A 814 27.66 -20.05 14.46
C LEU A 814 27.17 -20.41 13.06
N LEU A 815 28.02 -20.25 12.04
CA LEU A 815 27.71 -20.65 10.66
C LEU A 815 27.49 -22.17 10.57
N SER A 816 28.37 -22.96 11.18
CA SER A 816 28.23 -24.43 11.18
C SER A 816 26.93 -24.89 11.82
N LEU A 817 26.49 -24.25 12.90
CA LEU A 817 25.23 -24.55 13.57
C LEU A 817 24.01 -24.10 12.75
N GLY A 818 24.05 -22.88 12.22
CA GLY A 818 22.97 -22.33 11.40
C GLY A 818 22.73 -23.18 10.14
N PHE A 819 23.80 -23.55 9.43
CA PHE A 819 23.70 -24.41 8.26
C PHE A 819 23.38 -25.87 8.62
N GLY A 820 23.94 -26.38 9.72
CA GLY A 820 23.63 -27.72 10.22
C GLY A 820 22.14 -27.91 10.52
N ALA A 821 21.49 -26.90 11.11
CA ALA A 821 20.05 -26.91 11.37
C ALA A 821 19.19 -26.87 10.09
N LEU A 822 19.75 -26.38 8.97
CA LEU A 822 19.05 -26.21 7.69
C LEU A 822 19.41 -27.27 6.64
N GLN A 823 20.40 -28.12 6.91
CA GLN A 823 20.94 -29.07 5.93
C GLN A 823 19.86 -29.97 5.33
N PHE A 824 18.87 -30.39 6.13
CA PHE A 824 17.73 -31.16 5.65
C PHE A 824 16.89 -30.38 4.61
N SER A 825 16.60 -29.10 4.88
CA SER A 825 15.86 -28.22 3.97
C SER A 825 16.63 -27.98 2.67
N ILE A 826 17.94 -27.75 2.76
CA ILE A 826 18.82 -27.56 1.59
C ILE A 826 18.79 -28.80 0.69
N ASN A 827 19.03 -29.98 1.29
CA ASN A 827 19.06 -31.24 0.55
C ASN A 827 17.70 -31.53 -0.12
N LYS A 828 16.60 -31.26 0.59
CA LYS A 828 15.24 -31.45 0.07
C LYS A 828 14.90 -30.48 -1.06
N ALA A 829 15.28 -29.20 -0.94
CA ALA A 829 15.07 -28.19 -1.97
C ALA A 829 15.88 -28.53 -3.24
N ASN A 830 17.15 -28.89 -3.09
CA ASN A 830 18.00 -29.30 -4.21
C ASN A 830 17.46 -30.57 -4.92
N ASN A 831 17.05 -31.59 -4.15
CA ASN A 831 16.49 -32.81 -4.74
C ASN A 831 15.20 -32.55 -5.54
N ALA A 832 14.32 -31.68 -5.04
CA ALA A 832 13.10 -31.35 -5.76
C ALA A 832 13.32 -30.51 -7.01
N GLY A 833 14.30 -29.59 -7.00
CA GLY A 833 14.71 -28.86 -8.20
C GLY A 833 15.20 -29.82 -9.30
N ARG A 834 15.98 -30.84 -8.91
CA ARG A 834 16.46 -31.88 -9.84
C ARG A 834 15.35 -32.78 -10.38
N GLU A 835 14.27 -32.99 -9.63
CA GLU A 835 13.10 -33.75 -10.09
C GLU A 835 12.25 -32.94 -11.09
N GLN A 836 12.08 -31.64 -10.87
CA GLN A 836 11.36 -30.75 -11.79
C GLN A 836 12.13 -30.50 -13.10
N GLY A 837 13.47 -30.43 -13.05
CA GLY A 837 14.32 -30.25 -14.24
C GLY A 837 14.38 -31.45 -15.21
N ARG A 838 13.82 -32.62 -14.84
CA ARG A 838 13.84 -33.84 -15.68
C ARG A 838 12.70 -33.95 -16.71
N GLY A 839 11.95 -32.87 -16.95
CA GLY A 839 11.06 -32.78 -18.12
C GLY A 839 9.90 -33.77 -18.13
N GLN A 840 9.16 -33.91 -17.02
CA GLN A 840 7.83 -34.51 -17.11
C GLN A 840 6.90 -33.55 -17.86
N GLU A 841 6.36 -33.99 -18.99
CA GLU A 841 5.29 -33.27 -19.69
C GLU A 841 4.07 -33.10 -18.75
N PRO A 842 3.42 -31.92 -18.76
CA PRO A 842 2.20 -31.71 -17.97
C PRO A 842 1.12 -32.62 -18.55
N THR A 843 0.87 -33.74 -17.87
CA THR A 843 -0.21 -34.65 -18.24
C THR A 843 -1.52 -34.08 -17.71
N GLU A 844 -2.47 -33.88 -18.61
CA GLU A 844 -3.79 -33.34 -18.32
C GLU A 844 -4.55 -34.18 -17.28
N SER A 845 -5.02 -33.49 -16.23
CA SER A 845 -6.22 -33.76 -15.43
C SER A 845 -6.46 -35.18 -14.90
N GLY A 846 -6.09 -35.40 -13.64
CA GLY A 846 -6.79 -36.27 -12.69
C GLY A 846 -6.81 -35.59 -11.32
N PRO A 847 -7.81 -35.85 -10.44
CA PRO A 847 -7.86 -35.20 -9.14
C PRO A 847 -6.65 -35.65 -8.32
N GLU A 848 -5.75 -34.70 -8.06
CA GLU A 848 -4.49 -34.91 -7.37
C GLU A 848 -4.72 -35.63 -6.04
N GLN A 849 -4.10 -36.81 -5.90
CA GLN A 849 -3.80 -37.35 -4.59
C GLN A 849 -2.85 -36.35 -3.91
N GLN A 850 -3.39 -35.51 -3.04
CA GLN A 850 -2.63 -34.75 -2.05
C GLN A 850 -1.92 -35.75 -1.12
N THR A 851 -0.79 -36.29 -1.56
CA THR A 851 0.22 -36.81 -0.66
C THR A 851 0.68 -35.63 0.17
N ARG A 852 0.22 -35.59 1.44
CA ARG A 852 0.63 -34.66 2.51
C ARG A 852 1.99 -34.02 2.19
N VAL A 853 1.96 -32.78 1.70
CA VAL A 853 3.13 -31.94 1.52
C VAL A 853 3.67 -31.65 2.92
N GLN A 854 4.56 -32.51 3.41
CA GLN A 854 5.25 -32.27 4.67
C GLN A 854 6.22 -31.11 4.47
N ASN A 855 5.94 -30.00 5.15
CA ASN A 855 6.80 -28.93 5.65
C ASN A 855 8.10 -28.67 4.86
N ARG A 856 8.06 -27.71 3.92
CA ARG A 856 9.18 -26.79 3.71
C ARG A 856 8.88 -25.56 4.57
N SER A 857 9.87 -25.04 5.30
CA SER A 857 9.76 -23.69 5.89
C SER A 857 10.37 -22.70 4.89
N PRO A 858 9.56 -22.01 4.06
CA PRO A 858 10.07 -21.04 3.10
C PRO A 858 10.84 -19.92 3.81
N ASP A 859 10.38 -19.48 4.98
CA ASP A 859 11.04 -18.47 5.80
C ASP A 859 12.47 -18.87 6.18
N ALA A 860 12.70 -20.15 6.48
CA ALA A 860 14.02 -20.67 6.80
C ALA A 860 14.96 -20.68 5.59
N LEU A 861 14.46 -21.03 4.40
CA LEU A 861 15.24 -20.96 3.17
C LEU A 861 15.55 -19.49 2.78
N SER A 862 14.59 -18.58 2.96
CA SER A 862 14.81 -17.16 2.69
C SER A 862 15.80 -16.52 3.66
N GLY A 863 15.66 -16.83 4.96
CA GLY A 863 16.62 -16.43 6.00
C GLY A 863 18.02 -16.97 5.74
N MET A 864 18.13 -18.20 5.24
CA MET A 864 19.41 -18.80 4.83
C MET A 864 20.06 -18.07 3.67
N PHE A 865 19.34 -17.81 2.57
CA PHE A 865 19.92 -17.06 1.44
C PHE A 865 20.31 -15.64 1.82
N SER A 866 19.55 -15.03 2.73
CA SER A 866 19.91 -13.74 3.33
C SER A 866 21.22 -13.82 4.13
N LEU A 867 21.41 -14.86 4.93
CA LEU A 867 22.67 -15.12 5.64
C LEU A 867 23.83 -15.36 4.66
N LEU A 868 23.63 -16.22 3.67
CA LEU A 868 24.63 -16.53 2.64
C LEU A 868 25.06 -15.29 1.85
N THR A 869 24.12 -14.39 1.55
CA THR A 869 24.41 -13.10 0.91
C THR A 869 25.40 -12.28 1.73
N ILE A 870 25.14 -12.11 3.03
CA ILE A 870 26.04 -11.39 3.93
C ILE A 870 27.38 -12.13 4.08
N CYS A 871 27.38 -13.46 4.12
CA CYS A 871 28.62 -14.23 4.13
C CYS A 871 29.49 -13.98 2.88
N VAL A 872 28.89 -13.86 1.70
CA VAL A 872 29.63 -13.52 0.47
C VAL A 872 30.19 -12.10 0.54
N GLU A 873 29.46 -11.14 1.11
CA GLU A 873 29.92 -9.76 1.23
C GLU A 873 31.02 -9.57 2.29
N ARG A 874 30.93 -10.29 3.41
CA ARG A 874 31.75 -10.04 4.60
C ARG A 874 32.83 -11.09 4.86
N CYS A 875 32.58 -12.36 4.52
CA CYS A 875 33.48 -13.47 4.83
C CYS A 875 33.52 -14.57 3.75
N ALA A 876 33.74 -14.17 2.49
CA ALA A 876 33.70 -15.09 1.36
C ALA A 876 34.74 -16.23 1.42
N ILE A 877 35.95 -15.96 1.95
CA ILE A 877 37.00 -16.98 2.05
C ILE A 877 36.59 -18.02 3.10
N LEU A 878 36.08 -17.57 4.25
CA LEU A 878 35.56 -18.45 5.29
C LEU A 878 34.41 -19.32 4.74
N LEU A 879 33.42 -18.72 4.07
CA LEU A 879 32.26 -19.42 3.53
C LEU A 879 32.66 -20.56 2.57
N ILE A 880 33.64 -20.31 1.70
CA ILE A 880 34.13 -21.31 0.73
C ILE A 880 34.85 -22.47 1.41
N GLN A 881 35.50 -22.22 2.55
CA GLN A 881 36.24 -23.24 3.31
C GLN A 881 35.36 -24.05 4.27
N LEU A 882 34.11 -23.65 4.50
CA LEU A 882 33.21 -24.39 5.39
C LEU A 882 32.87 -25.78 4.82
N PRO A 883 32.99 -26.84 5.62
CA PRO A 883 32.64 -28.19 5.19
C PRO A 883 31.12 -28.34 5.03
N SER A 884 30.70 -29.13 4.04
CA SER A 884 29.28 -29.42 3.76
C SER A 884 28.64 -30.33 4.80
N ASN A 885 29.44 -31.06 5.58
CA ASN A 885 28.96 -31.88 6.68
C ASN A 885 30.06 -32.06 7.73
N PRO A 886 29.92 -31.49 8.95
CA PRO A 886 30.89 -31.68 10.02
C PRO A 886 30.85 -33.14 10.49
N GLY A 887 31.82 -33.96 10.06
CA GLY A 887 32.02 -35.34 10.52
C GLY A 887 31.84 -36.45 9.47
N ASN A 888 31.66 -36.12 8.19
CA ASN A 888 31.64 -37.10 7.11
C ASN A 888 32.76 -36.79 6.10
N ASP A 889 33.94 -37.35 6.32
CA ASP A 889 35.18 -37.14 5.52
C ASP A 889 35.13 -37.72 4.09
N ARG A 890 33.92 -37.96 3.54
CA ARG A 890 33.81 -38.27 2.11
C ARG A 890 34.08 -36.98 1.33
N GLU A 891 35.00 -37.06 0.37
CA GLU A 891 35.36 -36.03 -0.62
C GLU A 891 34.12 -35.54 -1.41
N GLY A 892 33.27 -34.76 -0.75
CA GLY A 892 32.02 -34.24 -1.26
C GLY A 892 32.11 -32.74 -1.57
N GLU A 893 31.25 -32.31 -2.48
CA GLU A 893 31.12 -30.93 -2.94
C GLU A 893 30.91 -29.95 -1.77
N GLY A 894 31.64 -28.83 -1.75
CA GLY A 894 31.61 -27.84 -0.65
C GLY A 894 30.25 -27.18 -0.42
N LEU A 895 30.00 -26.71 0.81
CA LEU A 895 28.73 -26.08 1.23
C LEU A 895 28.33 -24.91 0.32
N PHE A 896 29.31 -24.11 -0.09
CA PHE A 896 29.13 -23.01 -1.01
C PHE A 896 28.53 -23.46 -2.35
N THR A 897 29.11 -24.48 -2.98
CA THR A 897 28.63 -25.01 -4.27
C THR A 897 27.21 -25.56 -4.14
N LEU A 898 26.94 -26.33 -3.09
CA LEU A 898 25.59 -26.85 -2.80
C LEU A 898 24.57 -25.71 -2.62
N SER A 899 24.97 -24.62 -1.96
CA SER A 899 24.11 -23.46 -1.74
C SER A 899 23.77 -22.72 -3.03
N VAL A 900 24.75 -22.59 -3.94
CA VAL A 900 24.54 -22.00 -5.28
C VAL A 900 23.58 -22.86 -6.12
N GLU A 901 23.75 -24.18 -6.12
CA GLU A 901 22.82 -25.11 -6.81
C GLU A 901 21.40 -25.06 -6.22
N THR A 902 21.30 -24.98 -4.90
CA THR A 902 20.01 -24.87 -4.21
C THR A 902 19.33 -23.54 -4.53
N ALA A 903 20.08 -22.44 -4.56
CA ALA A 903 19.57 -21.12 -4.94
C ALA A 903 19.04 -21.10 -6.38
N ALA A 904 19.77 -21.70 -7.32
CA ALA A 904 19.34 -21.83 -8.70
C ALA A 904 18.02 -22.61 -8.83
N SER A 905 17.88 -23.70 -8.07
CA SER A 905 16.64 -24.48 -8.02
C SER A 905 15.46 -23.68 -7.43
N CYS A 906 15.73 -22.81 -6.46
CA CYS A 906 14.70 -22.02 -5.76
C CYS A 906 14.19 -20.81 -6.54
N ILE A 907 14.73 -20.52 -7.74
CA ILE A 907 14.27 -19.40 -8.59
C ILE A 907 12.78 -19.54 -8.98
N HIS A 908 12.28 -20.77 -9.14
CA HIS A 908 10.88 -21.03 -9.53
C HIS A 908 9.94 -21.26 -8.34
N GLU A 909 10.41 -21.09 -7.11
CA GLU A 909 9.54 -21.27 -5.96
C GLU A 909 8.39 -20.25 -6.02
N LYS A 910 7.18 -20.71 -5.72
CA LYS A 910 5.98 -19.85 -5.70
C LYS A 910 6.05 -18.81 -4.58
N GLU A 911 6.80 -19.11 -3.52
CA GLU A 911 7.02 -18.23 -2.40
C GLU A 911 8.00 -17.11 -2.78
N VAL A 912 7.45 -15.89 -2.92
CA VAL A 912 8.15 -14.69 -3.39
C VAL A 912 9.44 -14.44 -2.62
N ASP A 913 9.42 -14.58 -1.30
CA ASP A 913 10.58 -14.29 -0.45
C ASP A 913 11.73 -15.27 -0.67
N VAL A 914 11.44 -16.54 -1.00
CA VAL A 914 12.47 -17.56 -1.28
C VAL A 914 13.10 -17.31 -2.64
N ALA A 915 12.28 -17.09 -3.68
CA ALA A 915 12.77 -16.78 -5.02
C ALA A 915 13.56 -15.46 -5.04
N ARG A 916 13.08 -14.43 -4.33
CA ARG A 916 13.76 -13.13 -4.23
C ARG A 916 15.11 -13.25 -3.52
N SER A 917 15.15 -13.90 -2.36
CA SER A 917 16.39 -14.03 -1.58
C SER A 917 17.42 -14.92 -2.28
N SER A 918 16.98 -15.99 -2.96
CA SER A 918 17.86 -16.85 -3.77
C SER A 918 18.48 -16.08 -4.95
N MET A 919 17.69 -15.26 -5.65
CA MET A 919 18.17 -14.39 -6.72
C MET A 919 19.16 -13.34 -6.20
N ILE A 920 18.87 -12.69 -5.06
CA ILE A 920 19.80 -11.72 -4.45
C ILE A 920 21.13 -12.40 -4.11
N PHE A 921 21.10 -13.59 -3.51
CA PHE A 921 22.30 -14.36 -3.22
C PHE A 921 23.11 -14.70 -4.48
N LEU A 922 22.46 -15.23 -5.53
CA LEU A 922 23.11 -15.53 -6.81
C LEU A 922 23.73 -14.29 -7.45
N LYS A 923 23.02 -13.16 -7.42
CA LYS A 923 23.53 -11.87 -7.90
C LYS A 923 24.80 -11.47 -7.14
N THR A 924 24.79 -11.52 -5.81
CA THR A 924 25.93 -11.14 -4.98
C THR A 924 27.15 -12.04 -5.25
N VAL A 925 26.93 -13.33 -5.46
CA VAL A 925 27.96 -14.28 -5.91
C VAL A 925 28.55 -13.87 -7.27
N ILE A 926 27.71 -13.58 -8.26
CA ILE A 926 28.14 -13.19 -9.60
C ILE A 926 28.89 -11.85 -9.59
N ASP A 927 28.39 -10.86 -8.85
CA ASP A 927 28.99 -9.54 -8.73
C ASP A 927 30.35 -9.59 -8.03
N LEU A 928 30.48 -10.40 -6.96
CA LEU A 928 31.77 -10.59 -6.28
C LEU A 928 32.80 -11.17 -7.24
N LYS A 929 32.46 -12.22 -8.02
CA LYS A 929 33.34 -12.76 -9.07
C LYS A 929 33.74 -11.69 -10.08
N GLY A 930 32.77 -10.91 -10.57
CA GLY A 930 32.98 -9.83 -11.53
C GLY A 930 33.96 -8.77 -11.01
N SER A 931 33.80 -8.35 -9.75
CA SER A 931 34.69 -7.38 -9.10
C SER A 931 36.12 -7.92 -8.91
N LEU A 932 36.28 -9.14 -8.39
CA LEU A 932 37.58 -9.77 -8.19
C LEU A 932 38.35 -10.03 -9.49
N SER A 933 37.64 -10.26 -10.60
CA SER A 933 38.24 -10.45 -11.91
C SER A 933 38.82 -9.14 -12.49
N GLN A 934 38.23 -7.99 -12.14
CA GLN A 934 38.69 -6.67 -12.58
C GLN A 934 39.84 -6.13 -11.71
N ASP A 935 39.88 -6.48 -10.42
CA ASP A 935 40.84 -5.98 -9.42
C ASP A 935 42.19 -6.72 -9.38
N THR A 936 42.55 -7.45 -10.44
CA THR A 936 43.78 -8.27 -10.51
C THR A 936 45.10 -7.48 -10.44
N THR A 937 45.05 -6.15 -10.43
CA THR A 937 46.21 -5.24 -10.26
C THR A 937 46.29 -4.57 -8.88
N GLY A 938 45.40 -4.93 -7.95
CA GLY A 938 45.30 -4.36 -6.60
C GLY A 938 46.36 -4.84 -5.60
N SER A 939 46.14 -4.54 -4.31
CA SER A 939 47.04 -4.92 -3.20
C SER A 939 47.29 -6.44 -3.14
N GLU A 940 48.43 -6.86 -2.58
CA GLU A 940 48.80 -8.28 -2.42
C GLU A 940 47.73 -9.11 -1.70
N SER A 941 47.01 -8.49 -0.74
CA SER A 941 45.86 -9.08 -0.05
C SER A 941 44.68 -9.39 -1.00
N ASN A 942 44.36 -8.47 -1.92
CA ASN A 942 43.29 -8.67 -2.90
C ASN A 942 43.66 -9.78 -3.91
N VAL A 943 44.93 -9.87 -4.29
CA VAL A 943 45.41 -10.92 -5.20
C VAL A 943 45.29 -12.30 -4.55
N THR A 944 45.67 -12.44 -3.28
CA THR A 944 45.50 -13.71 -2.56
C THR A 944 44.02 -14.07 -2.40
N ARG A 945 43.18 -13.09 -2.07
CA ARG A 945 41.72 -13.27 -1.98
C ARG A 945 41.13 -13.75 -3.32
N ALA A 946 41.50 -13.12 -4.43
CA ALA A 946 41.06 -13.53 -5.76
C ALA A 946 41.50 -14.96 -6.12
N ARG A 947 42.75 -15.34 -5.80
CA ARG A 947 43.29 -16.69 -6.05
C ARG A 947 42.53 -17.80 -5.32
N LEU A 948 42.04 -17.54 -4.11
CA LEU A 948 41.30 -18.52 -3.30
C LEU A 948 39.85 -18.64 -3.75
N ILE A 949 39.22 -17.52 -4.11
CA ILE A 949 37.78 -17.44 -4.33
C ILE A 949 37.38 -17.80 -5.77
N ILE A 950 38.06 -17.21 -6.78
CA ILE A 950 37.64 -17.29 -8.19
C ILE A 950 37.48 -18.73 -8.68
N PRO A 951 38.41 -19.68 -8.43
CA PRO A 951 38.28 -21.04 -8.96
C PRO A 951 37.03 -21.78 -8.46
N VAL A 952 36.64 -21.55 -7.20
CA VAL A 952 35.46 -22.19 -6.60
C VAL A 952 34.18 -21.53 -7.13
N MET A 953 34.15 -20.20 -7.22
CA MET A 953 33.00 -19.47 -7.78
C MET A 953 32.79 -19.80 -9.26
N ASP A 954 33.86 -19.91 -10.05
CA ASP A 954 33.79 -20.32 -11.45
C ASP A 954 33.18 -21.70 -11.58
N SER A 955 33.65 -22.66 -10.79
CA SER A 955 33.11 -24.03 -10.78
C SER A 955 31.63 -24.05 -10.40
N ALA A 956 31.22 -23.32 -9.35
CA ALA A 956 29.83 -23.28 -8.88
C ALA A 956 28.89 -22.57 -9.88
N ILE A 957 29.28 -21.41 -10.41
CA ILE A 957 28.49 -20.66 -11.39
C ILE A 957 28.37 -21.46 -12.69
N GLN A 958 29.44 -22.12 -13.14
CA GLN A 958 29.44 -22.91 -14.36
C GLN A 958 28.40 -24.05 -14.33
N ARG A 959 28.11 -24.61 -13.16
CA ARG A 959 27.13 -25.69 -12.99
C ARG A 959 25.69 -25.22 -13.11
N VAL A 960 25.39 -24.00 -12.68
CA VAL A 960 24.02 -23.47 -12.61
C VAL A 960 23.69 -22.46 -13.69
N ARG A 961 24.70 -21.96 -14.43
CA ARG A 961 24.53 -20.80 -15.33
C ARG A 961 23.45 -21.01 -16.38
N GLU A 962 23.38 -22.20 -16.99
CA GLU A 962 22.42 -22.48 -18.05
C GLU A 962 21.01 -22.50 -17.48
N ASP A 963 20.78 -23.28 -16.43
CA ASP A 963 19.51 -23.34 -15.73
C ASP A 963 19.05 -21.95 -15.28
N VAL A 964 19.87 -21.25 -14.49
CA VAL A 964 19.55 -19.89 -14.01
C VAL A 964 19.18 -18.96 -15.16
N PHE A 965 19.97 -18.95 -16.25
CA PHE A 965 19.71 -18.08 -17.39
C PHE A 965 18.37 -18.37 -18.06
N MET A 966 18.08 -19.65 -18.31
CA MET A 966 16.83 -20.10 -18.91
C MET A 966 15.64 -19.74 -18.02
N CYS A 967 15.75 -20.00 -16.72
CA CYS A 967 14.69 -19.77 -15.74
C CYS A 967 14.35 -18.28 -15.59
N LEU A 968 15.34 -17.39 -15.63
CA LEU A 968 15.10 -15.95 -15.52
C LEU A 968 14.33 -15.39 -16.72
N ILE A 969 14.66 -15.84 -17.93
CA ILE A 969 13.96 -15.42 -19.15
C ILE A 969 12.56 -16.02 -19.21
N THR A 970 12.44 -17.33 -19.01
CA THR A 970 11.14 -18.02 -19.01
C THR A 970 10.23 -17.52 -17.88
N GLY A 971 10.81 -17.19 -16.72
CA GLY A 971 10.16 -16.54 -15.60
C GLY A 971 9.51 -15.20 -15.98
N ALA A 972 10.26 -14.36 -16.70
CA ALA A 972 9.77 -13.07 -17.20
C ALA A 972 8.66 -13.21 -18.25
N CYS A 973 8.52 -14.36 -18.92
CA CYS A 973 7.42 -14.67 -19.83
C CYS A 973 6.11 -15.03 -19.09
N GLY A 974 5.82 -14.35 -17.98
CA GLY A 974 4.56 -14.48 -17.25
C GLY A 974 4.49 -15.58 -16.19
N VAL A 975 5.58 -16.32 -15.95
CA VAL A 975 5.62 -17.42 -14.97
C VAL A 975 5.90 -16.91 -13.55
N PHE A 976 6.72 -15.88 -13.41
CA PHE A 976 7.06 -15.32 -12.11
C PHE A 976 5.94 -14.44 -11.53
N PRO A 977 5.84 -14.36 -10.18
CA PRO A 977 5.18 -13.23 -9.53
C PRO A 977 5.82 -11.90 -9.96
N ARG A 978 5.03 -10.84 -10.05
CA ARG A 978 5.52 -9.53 -10.52
C ARG A 978 6.65 -8.99 -9.63
N GLU A 979 6.60 -9.30 -8.34
CA GLU A 979 7.51 -8.82 -7.30
C GLU A 979 8.96 -9.34 -7.46
N VAL A 980 9.18 -10.43 -8.20
CA VAL A 980 10.52 -11.02 -8.41
C VAL A 980 11.15 -10.65 -9.75
N LEU A 981 10.46 -9.89 -10.61
CA LEU A 981 10.98 -9.48 -11.92
C LEU A 981 12.22 -8.59 -11.80
N ASP A 982 12.24 -7.64 -10.87
CA ASP A 982 13.39 -6.75 -10.63
C ASP A 982 14.63 -7.55 -10.17
N PRO A 983 14.55 -8.41 -9.12
CA PRO A 983 15.62 -9.33 -8.78
C PRO A 983 16.06 -10.22 -9.97
N ALA A 984 15.12 -10.75 -10.74
CA ALA A 984 15.41 -11.63 -11.87
C ALA A 984 16.20 -10.92 -12.98
N ALA A 985 15.73 -9.74 -13.40
CA ALA A 985 16.43 -8.88 -14.35
C ALA A 985 17.83 -8.51 -13.83
N SER A 986 17.96 -8.26 -12.53
CA SER A 986 19.23 -7.90 -11.94
C SER A 986 20.25 -9.05 -11.93
N VAL A 987 19.82 -10.30 -11.65
CA VAL A 987 20.70 -11.48 -11.76
C VAL A 987 21.13 -11.69 -13.21
N LEU A 988 20.19 -11.60 -14.15
CA LEU A 988 20.46 -11.80 -15.57
C LEU A 988 21.45 -10.74 -16.08
N PHE A 989 21.29 -9.49 -15.69
CA PHE A 989 22.22 -8.42 -16.03
C PHE A 989 23.64 -8.74 -15.53
N SER A 990 23.79 -9.09 -14.24
CA SER A 990 25.09 -9.46 -13.66
C SER A 990 25.71 -10.68 -14.37
N LEU A 991 24.90 -11.68 -14.72
CA LEU A 991 25.36 -12.88 -15.43
C LEU A 991 25.84 -12.54 -16.84
N LEU A 992 25.11 -11.72 -17.59
CA LEU A 992 25.49 -11.24 -18.92
C LEU A 992 26.83 -10.48 -18.93
N ARG A 993 27.19 -9.83 -17.81
CA ARG A 993 28.45 -9.07 -17.68
C ARG A 993 29.67 -9.95 -17.46
N ILE A 994 29.49 -11.20 -17.01
CA ILE A 994 30.59 -12.15 -16.77
C ILE A 994 30.70 -13.25 -17.83
N LEU A 995 29.69 -13.39 -18.71
CA LEU A 995 29.70 -14.34 -19.82
C LEU A 995 30.49 -13.80 -21.01
N SER A 996 31.01 -14.69 -21.85
CA SER A 996 31.52 -14.32 -23.18
C SER A 996 30.35 -13.87 -24.06
N ALA A 997 30.62 -13.03 -25.06
CA ALA A 997 29.58 -12.60 -25.99
C ALA A 997 28.91 -13.79 -26.71
N GLU A 998 29.70 -14.81 -27.05
CA GLU A 998 29.24 -16.04 -27.69
C GLU A 998 28.32 -16.86 -26.77
N ASP A 999 28.71 -17.05 -25.49
CA ASP A 999 27.90 -17.79 -24.51
C ASP A 999 26.60 -17.03 -24.19
N ALA A 1000 26.67 -15.70 -24.05
CA ALA A 1000 25.50 -14.88 -23.79
C ALA A 1000 24.49 -14.93 -24.94
N GLU A 1001 24.96 -14.87 -26.19
CA GLU A 1001 24.11 -14.98 -27.38
C GLU A 1001 23.49 -16.37 -27.50
N ALA A 1002 24.29 -17.44 -27.33
CA ALA A 1002 23.82 -18.82 -27.41
C ALA A 1002 22.74 -19.12 -26.35
N LEU A 1003 22.95 -18.72 -25.10
CA LEU A 1003 21.99 -18.91 -24.01
C LEU A 1003 20.72 -18.06 -24.21
N SER A 1004 20.86 -16.81 -24.66
CA SER A 1004 19.70 -15.95 -24.96
C SER A 1004 18.83 -16.51 -26.07
N ALA A 1005 19.46 -17.01 -27.14
CA ALA A 1005 18.76 -17.66 -28.24
C ALA A 1005 18.07 -18.95 -27.77
N ALA A 1006 18.75 -19.79 -26.97
CA ALA A 1006 18.17 -21.02 -26.43
C ALA A 1006 16.95 -20.74 -25.54
N ALA A 1007 17.03 -19.72 -24.66
CA ALA A 1007 15.95 -19.36 -23.74
C ALA A 1007 14.70 -18.86 -24.47
N LEU A 1008 14.87 -18.02 -25.48
CA LEU A 1008 13.76 -17.44 -26.23
C LEU A 1008 13.14 -18.41 -27.25
N ASN A 1009 13.83 -19.50 -27.58
CA ASN A 1009 13.29 -20.58 -28.43
C ASN A 1009 12.45 -21.59 -27.64
N GLN A 1010 12.23 -21.38 -26.34
CA GLN A 1010 11.35 -22.22 -25.55
C GLN A 1010 9.86 -21.99 -25.89
N LYS A 1011 9.03 -23.02 -25.67
CA LYS A 1011 7.58 -22.99 -25.96
C LYS A 1011 6.82 -21.91 -25.18
N GLN A 1012 7.39 -21.42 -24.08
CA GLN A 1012 6.81 -20.43 -23.19
C GLN A 1012 6.87 -19.00 -23.74
N PHE A 1013 7.70 -18.73 -24.76
CA PHE A 1013 7.74 -17.41 -25.40
C PHE A 1013 6.67 -17.33 -26.50
N LEU A 1014 5.58 -16.59 -26.26
CA LEU A 1014 4.39 -16.60 -27.12
C LEU A 1014 4.25 -15.36 -28.03
N LEU A 1015 5.11 -14.36 -27.89
CA LEU A 1015 4.93 -13.03 -28.50
C LEU A 1015 5.45 -12.89 -29.95
N GLY A 1016 5.91 -13.98 -30.56
CA GLY A 1016 6.39 -14.01 -31.95
C GLY A 1016 7.83 -13.48 -32.15
N GLN A 1017 8.32 -13.60 -33.40
CA GLN A 1017 9.74 -13.39 -33.74
C GLN A 1017 10.22 -11.93 -33.56
N GLU A 1018 9.33 -10.95 -33.75
CA GLU A 1018 9.68 -9.53 -33.62
C GLU A 1018 10.02 -9.17 -32.16
N ALA A 1019 9.17 -9.58 -31.21
CA ALA A 1019 9.44 -9.42 -29.79
C ALA A 1019 10.71 -10.19 -29.37
N GLN A 1020 10.92 -11.39 -29.90
CA GLN A 1020 12.12 -12.19 -29.65
C GLN A 1020 13.40 -11.44 -30.06
N LEU A 1021 13.43 -10.85 -31.27
CA LEU A 1021 14.58 -10.08 -31.76
C LEU A 1021 14.86 -8.84 -30.90
N VAL A 1022 13.81 -8.16 -30.43
CA VAL A 1022 13.93 -7.01 -29.54
C VAL A 1022 14.54 -7.41 -28.21
N VAL A 1023 14.05 -8.50 -27.58
CA VAL A 1023 14.62 -9.01 -26.32
C VAL A 1023 16.08 -9.42 -26.52
N LEU A 1024 16.42 -10.14 -27.60
CA LEU A 1024 17.81 -10.47 -27.94
C LEU A 1024 18.69 -9.22 -28.08
N THR A 1025 18.16 -8.17 -28.69
CA THR A 1025 18.87 -6.89 -28.86
C THR A 1025 19.15 -6.22 -27.51
N VAL A 1026 18.16 -6.20 -26.61
CA VAL A 1026 18.33 -5.67 -25.25
C VAL A 1026 19.37 -6.48 -24.47
N LEU A 1027 19.29 -7.83 -24.50
CA LEU A 1027 20.25 -8.70 -23.82
C LEU A 1027 21.68 -8.52 -24.37
N GLY A 1028 21.83 -8.41 -25.70
CA GLY A 1028 23.11 -8.14 -26.35
C GLY A 1028 23.69 -6.75 -26.03
N ARG A 1029 22.85 -5.75 -25.77
CA ARG A 1029 23.29 -4.43 -25.27
C ARG A 1029 23.70 -4.50 -23.80
N CYS A 1030 22.97 -5.27 -22.98
CA CYS A 1030 23.30 -5.51 -21.58
C CYS A 1030 24.66 -6.21 -21.42
N SER A 1031 24.95 -7.26 -22.21
CA SER A 1031 26.24 -7.95 -22.15
C SER A 1031 27.41 -7.01 -22.49
N LYS A 1032 27.23 -6.15 -23.50
CA LYS A 1032 28.20 -5.11 -23.87
C LYS A 1032 28.30 -3.97 -22.84
N GLY A 1033 27.37 -3.87 -21.90
CA GLY A 1033 27.30 -2.78 -20.90
C GLY A 1033 26.94 -1.43 -21.51
N THR A 1034 26.23 -1.40 -22.63
CA THR A 1034 25.84 -0.16 -23.32
C THR A 1034 24.51 0.42 -22.83
N VAL A 1035 23.82 -0.30 -21.94
CA VAL A 1035 22.54 0.10 -21.33
C VAL A 1035 22.59 -0.09 -19.82
N ALA A 1036 21.82 0.73 -19.10
CA ALA A 1036 21.67 0.62 -17.66
C ALA A 1036 20.82 -0.61 -17.28
N PRO A 1037 21.01 -1.19 -16.07
CA PRO A 1037 20.20 -2.30 -15.59
C PRO A 1037 18.69 -2.03 -15.59
N SER A 1038 18.29 -0.77 -15.38
CA SER A 1038 16.88 -0.36 -15.39
C SER A 1038 16.19 -0.64 -16.72
N VAL A 1039 16.92 -0.61 -17.84
CA VAL A 1039 16.35 -0.92 -19.17
C VAL A 1039 15.94 -2.38 -19.25
N LEU A 1040 16.70 -3.30 -18.65
CA LEU A 1040 16.34 -4.71 -18.61
C LEU A 1040 15.17 -4.97 -17.65
N MET A 1041 15.10 -4.23 -16.54
CA MET A 1041 13.97 -4.29 -15.59
C MET A 1041 12.67 -3.84 -16.25
N ASP A 1042 12.69 -2.68 -16.93
CA ASP A 1042 11.53 -2.18 -17.68
C ASP A 1042 11.12 -3.15 -18.80
N CYS A 1043 12.11 -3.72 -19.51
CA CYS A 1043 11.88 -4.72 -20.54
C CYS A 1043 11.22 -5.99 -19.98
N PHE A 1044 11.67 -6.48 -18.82
CA PHE A 1044 11.08 -7.64 -18.13
C PHE A 1044 9.65 -7.36 -17.65
N ALA A 1045 9.38 -6.16 -17.13
CA ALA A 1045 8.04 -5.76 -16.70
C ALA A 1045 7.06 -5.72 -17.89
N ASP A 1046 7.47 -5.12 -19.01
CA ASP A 1046 6.66 -5.07 -20.23
C ASP A 1046 6.48 -6.47 -20.84
N LEU A 1047 7.55 -7.28 -20.88
CA LEU A 1047 7.52 -8.66 -21.35
C LEU A 1047 6.53 -9.50 -20.54
N TRP A 1048 6.60 -9.39 -19.22
CA TRP A 1048 5.70 -10.08 -18.30
C TRP A 1048 4.25 -9.63 -18.51
N GLN A 1049 4.00 -8.33 -18.59
CA GLN A 1049 2.66 -7.77 -18.80
C GLN A 1049 2.04 -8.26 -20.11
N MET A 1050 2.82 -8.33 -21.19
CA MET A 1050 2.33 -8.86 -22.48
C MET A 1050 1.97 -10.34 -22.40
N HIS A 1051 2.65 -11.13 -21.56
CA HIS A 1051 2.33 -12.55 -21.34
C HIS A 1051 1.16 -12.78 -20.38
N GLN A 1052 0.72 -11.78 -19.62
CA GLN A 1052 -0.49 -11.87 -18.78
C GLN A 1052 -1.80 -11.68 -19.55
N GLY A 1053 -1.75 -11.28 -20.83
CA GLY A 1053 -2.95 -11.13 -21.65
C GLY A 1053 -3.64 -12.47 -21.94
N ASP A 1054 -4.98 -12.48 -21.89
CA ASP A 1054 -5.83 -13.69 -22.06
C ASP A 1054 -5.62 -14.44 -23.40
N ASP A 1055 -4.88 -13.87 -24.36
CA ASP A 1055 -4.52 -14.51 -25.63
C ASP A 1055 -3.11 -14.09 -26.10
N ALA A 1056 -2.09 -14.35 -25.29
CA ALA A 1056 -0.70 -13.99 -25.60
C ALA A 1056 -0.21 -14.49 -26.98
N GLY A 1057 -0.80 -15.57 -27.51
CA GLY A 1057 -0.53 -16.09 -28.86
C GLY A 1057 -1.17 -15.26 -29.98
N ALA A 1058 -2.31 -14.61 -29.75
CA ALA A 1058 -2.94 -13.68 -30.69
C ALA A 1058 -2.31 -12.28 -30.70
N ILE A 1059 -1.43 -11.97 -29.73
CA ILE A 1059 -0.70 -10.69 -29.64
C ILE A 1059 0.47 -10.63 -30.64
N ALA A 1060 0.92 -11.77 -31.18
CA ALA A 1060 2.02 -11.82 -32.15
C ALA A 1060 1.71 -10.98 -33.40
N GLY A 1061 2.46 -9.90 -33.61
CA GLY A 1061 2.27 -8.95 -34.72
C GLY A 1061 1.19 -7.86 -34.48
N GLY A 1062 0.65 -7.76 -33.26
CA GLY A 1062 -0.28 -6.70 -32.86
C GLY A 1062 0.42 -5.40 -32.43
N ASP A 1063 -0.37 -4.34 -32.27
CA ASP A 1063 0.14 -2.98 -31.95
C ASP A 1063 0.99 -2.93 -30.67
N VAL A 1064 0.68 -3.79 -29.68
CA VAL A 1064 1.43 -3.89 -28.42
C VAL A 1064 2.88 -4.35 -28.66
N ILE A 1065 3.11 -5.29 -29.58
CA ILE A 1065 4.46 -5.74 -29.94
C ILE A 1065 5.21 -4.66 -30.72
N MET A 1066 4.51 -3.92 -31.57
CA MET A 1066 5.11 -2.81 -32.31
C MET A 1066 5.54 -1.66 -31.40
N ASP A 1067 4.75 -1.37 -30.35
CA ASP A 1067 5.11 -0.38 -29.33
C ASP A 1067 6.29 -0.85 -28.47
N PHE A 1068 6.29 -2.13 -28.07
CA PHE A 1068 7.43 -2.76 -27.38
C PHE A 1068 8.71 -2.71 -28.24
N ALA A 1069 8.61 -3.04 -29.53
CA ALA A 1069 9.71 -2.97 -30.48
C ALA A 1069 10.21 -1.53 -30.70
N ARG A 1070 9.30 -0.55 -30.74
CA ARG A 1070 9.69 0.87 -30.85
C ARG A 1070 10.41 1.37 -29.59
N LYS A 1071 9.97 0.91 -28.42
CA LYS A 1071 10.54 1.30 -27.12
C LYS A 1071 11.96 0.76 -26.93
N TYR A 1072 12.22 -0.48 -27.33
CA TYR A 1072 13.49 -1.17 -27.02
C TYR A 1072 14.38 -1.53 -28.22
N GLY A 1073 13.85 -1.47 -29.45
CA GLY A 1073 14.57 -1.82 -30.67
C GLY A 1073 15.53 -0.75 -31.19
N ALA A 1074 15.43 0.50 -30.70
CA ALA A 1074 16.35 1.60 -30.98
C ALA A 1074 17.49 1.65 -29.95
#